data_AF-A0A917KCS1-F1
#
_entry.id   AF-A0A917KCS1-F1
#
_cell.length_a   1.000
_cell.length_b   1.000
_cell.length_c   1.000
_cell.angle_alpha   90.00
_cell.angle_beta   90.00
_cell.angle_gamma   90.00
#
_symmetry.space_group_name_H-M   'P 1'
#
loop_
_entity.id
_entity.type
_entity.pdbx_description
1 polymer ?
#
loop_
_entity_poly.entity_id
_entity_poly.type
_entity_poly.pdbx_seq_one_letter_code
_entity_poly.pdbx_strand_id
1 'polypeptide(L)'
;MSGAFYTGAKGGLHGGSFDSSSLDANTRAVMMDERWTTSFGGSEAASVITYAFPTLVTDYTGAPSGYPTSDPGEPGDDDDDENPLDTFAPATELQKAAAVAAMGLVASYTQLTFVEAASPSAADATFRFAAYGQSGSESRFPPNDNLNYAESDSRSAGDTWLGGNGTPPTAAFFGTDHFNTVMHEMGHAFGLKHGHDDGFGRTLSADRNDNEFSVMTYASYLGADAAGGASEAWVGSAPQSYMMYDIAALQAYYGANFGKVGTEAVYSWDAVTGQQYINGVAAAFTGASETGKILSTVWTQGASATYDLSNFNEDQLADLRPGQWLRFSSGQIADLNDQAPEGTAAYQAQGNIYNALLYRGDARSLVGNLITGSGNDQLIGNDADNGLTSGAGNDTIDGGLGDDTISAGSGADRITFGAGRNLLRDQLGDLDGDAVLDFASGNAVQILGTQAARSAFSVFNDGASATFALQDSSFTLHGAFTDGDFIAAARGSGEDGFTHLAFIPYLLDLAEHVTVEAAAINGIADSILLTGDGMVSFNVTLEAATTSYRNMVGSYRIAADGSIADVSLLFDDVLSESAAGGSMALGTPGAGEGIGFFLVQNGAAFYESLPDDLSFRAADGDTPWVLHSASLGDLTGAAVFHSLANYNPGGSVQVLSGLQSGDEDLWIGFEDLIGAISDNDFQDVVLRIHETETLLG
;
A
#
# COMPACT_ATOMS: atom_id res chain seq x y z
N MET A 1 31.12 -38.27 -39.13
CA MET A 1 30.61 -37.02 -39.74
C MET A 1 30.18 -36.15 -38.58
N SER A 2 30.82 -35.00 -38.37
CA SER A 2 30.46 -34.03 -37.35
C SER A 2 29.11 -33.40 -37.73
N GLY A 3 28.04 -33.81 -37.05
CA GLY A 3 26.73 -33.17 -37.19
C GLY A 3 26.82 -31.73 -36.70
N ALA A 4 26.34 -30.79 -37.49
CA ALA A 4 26.24 -29.39 -37.09
C ALA A 4 25.23 -29.28 -35.94
N PHE A 5 25.71 -28.88 -34.77
CA PHE A 5 24.86 -28.48 -33.66
C PHE A 5 24.10 -27.21 -34.03
N TYR A 6 22.90 -27.03 -33.49
CA TYR A 6 22.22 -25.74 -33.50
C TYR A 6 23.08 -24.80 -32.63
N THR A 7 23.74 -23.80 -33.24
CA THR A 7 24.67 -22.88 -32.54
C THR A 7 24.00 -21.56 -32.15
N GLY A 8 22.70 -21.59 -31.82
CA GLY A 8 21.98 -20.38 -31.43
C GLY A 8 20.65 -20.74 -30.81
N ALA A 9 20.30 -20.12 -29.68
CA ALA A 9 19.10 -20.51 -28.96
C ALA A 9 17.80 -20.07 -29.65
N LYS A 10 16.74 -20.84 -29.44
CA LYS A 10 15.40 -20.58 -29.97
C LYS A 10 14.88 -19.23 -29.45
N GLY A 11 14.41 -18.38 -30.36
CA GLY A 11 13.98 -17.02 -30.01
C GLY A 11 15.10 -16.10 -29.50
N GLY A 12 16.37 -16.53 -29.55
CA GLY A 12 17.53 -15.76 -29.11
C GLY A 12 17.73 -15.67 -27.59
N LEU A 13 17.01 -16.48 -26.80
CA LEU A 13 17.13 -16.49 -25.33
C LEU A 13 17.77 -17.78 -24.82
N HIS A 14 18.54 -17.66 -23.75
CA HIS A 14 19.28 -18.75 -23.11
C HIS A 14 18.86 -18.91 -21.64
N GLY A 15 19.17 -20.07 -21.06
CA GLY A 15 19.18 -20.20 -19.59
C GLY A 15 20.39 -19.49 -18.99
N GLY A 16 20.20 -18.89 -17.81
CA GLY A 16 21.25 -18.25 -17.03
C GLY A 16 20.99 -18.37 -15.53
N SER A 17 22.06 -18.48 -14.75
CA SER A 17 22.01 -18.65 -13.30
C SER A 17 21.43 -17.43 -12.60
N PHE A 18 20.68 -17.67 -11.52
CA PHE A 18 20.14 -16.65 -10.63
C PHE A 18 20.44 -17.01 -9.17
N ASP A 19 20.95 -16.04 -8.41
CA ASP A 19 21.19 -16.22 -6.98
C ASP A 19 19.94 -15.82 -6.18
N SER A 20 19.22 -16.80 -5.66
CA SER A 20 18.04 -16.60 -4.81
C SER A 20 18.35 -16.58 -3.32
N SER A 21 19.61 -16.72 -2.91
CA SER A 21 19.98 -16.98 -1.50
C SER A 21 19.51 -15.93 -0.49
N SER A 22 19.22 -14.71 -0.93
CA SER A 22 18.69 -13.61 -0.10
C SER A 22 17.16 -13.54 -0.02
N LEU A 23 16.43 -14.39 -0.74
CA LEU A 23 14.96 -14.38 -0.78
C LEU A 23 14.35 -15.22 0.35
N ASP A 24 13.07 -15.01 0.60
CA ASP A 24 12.27 -15.83 1.52
C ASP A 24 12.33 -17.32 1.16
N ALA A 25 12.31 -18.19 2.18
CA ALA A 25 12.49 -19.63 1.99
C ALA A 25 11.40 -20.26 1.11
N ASN A 26 10.14 -19.83 1.25
CA ASN A 26 9.03 -20.36 0.45
C ASN A 26 9.04 -19.78 -0.97
N THR A 27 9.40 -18.51 -1.16
CA THR A 27 9.66 -17.95 -2.50
C THR A 27 10.75 -18.76 -3.22
N ARG A 28 11.84 -19.07 -2.54
CA ARG A 28 12.94 -19.87 -3.12
C ARG A 28 12.51 -21.29 -3.42
N ALA A 29 11.60 -21.86 -2.63
CA ALA A 29 11.19 -23.25 -2.76
C ALA A 29 10.52 -23.58 -4.10
N VAL A 30 10.00 -22.59 -4.81
CA VAL A 30 9.39 -22.76 -6.15
C VAL A 30 10.34 -22.37 -7.29
N MET A 31 11.61 -22.07 -7.01
CA MET A 31 12.58 -21.60 -8.00
C MET A 31 13.55 -22.71 -8.42
N MET A 32 13.99 -22.72 -9.69
CA MET A 32 15.13 -23.51 -10.18
C MET A 32 16.49 -22.80 -9.99
N ASP A 33 16.52 -21.55 -9.52
CA ASP A 33 17.72 -20.68 -9.53
C ASP A 33 18.26 -20.42 -10.94
N GLU A 34 17.36 -20.46 -11.92
CA GLU A 34 17.65 -20.19 -13.33
C GLU A 34 16.55 -19.35 -13.96
N ARG A 35 16.94 -18.49 -14.90
CA ARG A 35 16.02 -17.62 -15.63
C ARG A 35 16.42 -17.45 -17.08
N TRP A 36 15.51 -16.95 -17.90
CA TRP A 36 15.82 -16.56 -19.26
C TRP A 36 16.73 -15.33 -19.32
N THR A 37 17.73 -15.38 -20.20
CA THR A 37 18.72 -14.33 -20.42
C THR A 37 18.99 -14.12 -21.91
N THR A 38 19.57 -12.96 -22.26
CA THR A 38 19.93 -12.60 -23.65
C THR A 38 21.29 -13.16 -24.08
N SER A 39 22.00 -13.83 -23.18
CA SER A 39 23.31 -14.43 -23.43
C SER A 39 23.49 -15.72 -22.65
N PHE A 40 24.12 -16.70 -23.29
CA PHE A 40 24.37 -18.02 -22.70
C PHE A 40 25.11 -17.92 -21.36
N GLY A 41 24.51 -18.45 -20.27
CA GLY A 41 25.07 -18.38 -18.92
C GLY A 41 25.18 -16.95 -18.36
N GLY A 42 24.53 -15.98 -19.01
CA GLY A 42 24.51 -14.59 -18.58
C GLY A 42 23.73 -14.40 -17.29
N SER A 43 23.90 -13.22 -16.68
CA SER A 43 23.16 -12.82 -15.48
C SER A 43 22.13 -11.73 -15.77
N GLU A 44 21.97 -11.26 -17.01
CA GLU A 44 20.96 -10.25 -17.36
C GLU A 44 19.65 -10.94 -17.76
N ALA A 45 18.56 -10.63 -17.05
CA ALA A 45 17.26 -11.18 -17.34
C ALA A 45 16.75 -10.74 -18.72
N ALA A 46 16.06 -11.65 -19.41
CA ALA A 46 15.29 -11.30 -20.59
C ALA A 46 14.18 -10.30 -20.23
N SER A 47 13.90 -9.35 -21.12
CA SER A 47 12.78 -8.41 -21.00
C SER A 47 11.65 -8.67 -22.00
N VAL A 48 11.94 -9.46 -23.05
CA VAL A 48 10.97 -9.84 -24.08
C VAL A 48 11.06 -11.33 -24.29
N ILE A 49 9.93 -12.03 -24.21
CA ILE A 49 9.81 -13.44 -24.58
C ILE A 49 8.94 -13.51 -25.83
N THR A 50 9.50 -14.05 -26.92
CA THR A 50 8.72 -14.34 -28.12
C THR A 50 7.99 -15.67 -27.96
N TYR A 51 6.74 -15.75 -28.39
CA TYR A 51 5.94 -16.98 -28.32
C TYR A 51 5.27 -17.34 -29.64
N ALA A 52 4.89 -18.60 -29.83
CA ALA A 52 4.11 -19.02 -30.99
C ALA A 52 3.20 -20.22 -30.68
N PHE A 53 2.22 -20.44 -31.56
CA PHE A 53 1.36 -21.62 -31.58
C PHE A 53 1.62 -22.44 -32.86
N PRO A 54 2.60 -23.36 -32.85
CA PRO A 54 2.88 -24.20 -33.99
C PRO A 54 1.67 -24.97 -34.53
N THR A 55 1.62 -25.13 -35.85
CA THR A 55 0.52 -25.81 -36.54
C THR A 55 0.96 -27.08 -37.26
N LEU A 56 2.27 -27.29 -37.41
CA LEU A 56 2.87 -28.46 -38.03
C LEU A 56 3.99 -29.02 -37.15
N VAL A 57 4.13 -30.34 -37.11
CA VAL A 57 5.29 -31.00 -36.43
C VAL A 57 6.63 -30.46 -36.94
N THR A 58 6.70 -30.08 -38.22
CA THR A 58 7.92 -29.54 -38.84
C THR A 58 8.37 -28.20 -38.24
N ASP A 59 7.48 -27.49 -37.55
CA ASP A 59 7.80 -26.26 -36.83
C ASP A 59 8.73 -26.54 -35.63
N TYR A 60 8.74 -27.79 -35.12
CA TYR A 60 9.65 -28.28 -34.08
C TYR A 60 10.92 -28.93 -34.65
N THR A 61 10.80 -29.68 -35.75
CA THR A 61 11.90 -30.51 -36.29
C THR A 61 12.75 -29.83 -37.37
N GLY A 62 12.45 -28.58 -37.74
CA GLY A 62 13.16 -27.85 -38.80
C GLY A 62 14.63 -27.49 -38.52
N ALA A 63 15.14 -27.82 -37.33
CA ALA A 63 16.50 -27.53 -36.89
C ALA A 63 17.53 -28.60 -37.34
N PRO A 64 18.76 -28.21 -37.73
CA PRO A 64 19.90 -29.14 -37.84
C PRO A 64 20.02 -30.02 -36.59
N SER A 65 19.99 -31.34 -36.78
CA SER A 65 20.02 -32.39 -35.72
C SER A 65 18.70 -32.71 -35.01
N GLY A 66 17.55 -32.18 -35.46
CA GLY A 66 16.21 -32.61 -35.02
C GLY A 66 15.77 -32.11 -33.63
N TYR A 67 14.58 -32.51 -33.19
CA TYR A 67 14.03 -32.25 -31.86
C TYR A 67 14.55 -33.31 -30.86
N PRO A 68 14.93 -32.95 -29.62
CA PRO A 68 15.31 -33.94 -28.61
C PRO A 68 14.07 -34.73 -28.17
N THR A 69 14.00 -36.01 -28.52
CA THR A 69 12.85 -36.90 -28.28
C THR A 69 12.95 -37.70 -26.98
N SER A 70 13.98 -37.47 -26.16
CA SER A 70 14.19 -38.08 -24.85
C SER A 70 14.56 -36.97 -23.88
N ASP A 71 13.96 -36.96 -22.68
CA ASP A 71 14.31 -36.03 -21.62
C ASP A 71 15.80 -36.19 -21.23
N PRO A 72 16.63 -35.12 -21.27
CA PRO A 72 18.04 -35.26 -20.93
C PRO A 72 18.37 -35.27 -19.43
N GLY A 73 17.44 -35.14 -18.47
CA GLY A 73 17.89 -34.68 -17.15
C GLY A 73 17.09 -34.85 -15.86
N GLU A 74 15.89 -35.45 -15.80
CA GLU A 74 15.30 -35.80 -14.49
C GLU A 74 15.87 -37.14 -13.97
N PRO A 75 16.70 -37.18 -12.91
CA PRO A 75 17.22 -38.42 -12.36
C PRO A 75 16.13 -39.12 -11.54
N GLY A 76 15.31 -39.94 -12.19
CA GLY A 76 14.29 -40.74 -11.50
C GLY A 76 13.02 -40.97 -12.31
N ASP A 77 12.85 -40.33 -13.47
CA ASP A 77 11.69 -40.55 -14.32
C ASP A 77 11.86 -41.84 -15.15
N ASP A 78 11.05 -42.84 -14.84
CA ASP A 78 11.02 -44.12 -15.54
C ASP A 78 10.42 -43.92 -16.95
N ASP A 79 11.25 -43.60 -17.95
CA ASP A 79 11.29 -44.14 -19.33
C ASP A 79 9.95 -44.47 -20.07
N ASP A 80 8.83 -43.78 -19.80
CA ASP A 80 7.52 -44.00 -20.47
C ASP A 80 6.97 -42.78 -21.22
N ASP A 81 7.69 -41.66 -21.31
CA ASP A 81 7.24 -40.48 -22.08
C ASP A 81 7.35 -40.74 -23.59
N GLU A 82 6.20 -41.00 -24.23
CA GLU A 82 6.11 -40.98 -25.68
C GLU A 82 6.55 -39.59 -26.19
N ASN A 83 7.47 -39.59 -27.15
CA ASN A 83 7.93 -38.37 -27.81
C ASN A 83 6.73 -37.48 -28.20
N PRO A 84 6.63 -36.23 -27.70
CA PRO A 84 5.42 -35.42 -27.85
C PRO A 84 5.08 -35.10 -29.31
N LEU A 85 6.07 -35.23 -30.20
CA LEU A 85 5.87 -35.08 -31.64
C LEU A 85 5.07 -36.22 -32.29
N ASP A 86 4.99 -37.39 -31.67
CA ASP A 86 4.34 -38.58 -32.24
C ASP A 86 2.81 -38.42 -32.24
N THR A 87 2.28 -37.70 -31.25
CA THR A 87 0.84 -37.41 -31.10
C THR A 87 0.50 -35.92 -31.21
N PHE A 88 1.42 -35.13 -31.79
CA PHE A 88 1.27 -33.69 -32.00
C PHE A 88 -0.10 -33.31 -32.57
N ALA A 89 -0.68 -32.25 -32.01
CA ALA A 89 -1.79 -31.52 -32.57
C ALA A 89 -1.58 -30.00 -32.38
N PRO A 90 -2.11 -29.15 -33.28
CA PRO A 90 -2.15 -27.72 -33.03
C PRO A 90 -2.94 -27.42 -31.74
N ALA A 91 -2.47 -26.45 -30.95
CA ALA A 91 -3.21 -25.99 -29.77
C ALA A 91 -4.62 -25.52 -30.17
N THR A 92 -5.62 -25.92 -29.38
CA THR A 92 -7.01 -25.47 -29.55
C THR A 92 -7.14 -23.98 -29.24
N GLU A 93 -8.21 -23.32 -29.71
CA GLU A 93 -8.44 -21.90 -29.41
C GLU A 93 -8.56 -21.62 -27.90
N LEU A 94 -9.09 -22.57 -27.12
CA LEU A 94 -9.18 -22.45 -25.66
C LEU A 94 -7.80 -22.58 -24.99
N GLN A 95 -6.95 -23.51 -25.46
CA GLN A 95 -5.56 -23.60 -25.00
C GLN A 95 -4.76 -22.34 -25.31
N LYS A 96 -4.95 -21.77 -26.52
CA LYS A 96 -4.32 -20.49 -26.89
C LYS A 96 -4.77 -19.36 -25.96
N ALA A 97 -6.08 -19.26 -25.72
CA ALA A 97 -6.64 -18.24 -24.83
C ALA A 97 -6.12 -18.38 -23.39
N ALA A 98 -6.04 -19.61 -22.86
CA ALA A 98 -5.48 -19.91 -21.56
C ALA A 98 -3.99 -19.52 -21.47
N ALA A 99 -3.17 -19.92 -22.44
CA ALA A 99 -1.75 -19.56 -22.48
C ALA A 99 -1.53 -18.04 -22.56
N VAL A 100 -2.33 -17.33 -23.37
CA VAL A 100 -2.30 -15.86 -23.46
C VAL A 100 -2.72 -15.21 -22.14
N ALA A 101 -3.74 -15.74 -21.46
CA ALA A 101 -4.15 -15.23 -20.15
C ALA A 101 -3.05 -15.40 -19.10
N ALA A 102 -2.42 -16.58 -19.04
CA ALA A 102 -1.29 -16.84 -18.15
C ALA A 102 -0.08 -15.92 -18.44
N MET A 103 0.27 -15.68 -19.71
CA MET A 103 1.30 -14.69 -20.06
C MET A 103 0.89 -13.26 -19.67
N GLY A 104 -0.38 -12.92 -19.83
CA GLY A 104 -0.95 -11.64 -19.43
C GLY A 104 -0.82 -11.37 -17.93
N LEU A 105 -1.07 -12.39 -17.10
CA LEU A 105 -0.83 -12.35 -15.66
C LEU A 105 0.65 -12.07 -15.35
N VAL A 106 1.57 -12.84 -15.93
CA VAL A 106 3.02 -12.65 -15.70
C VAL A 106 3.51 -11.27 -16.14
N ALA A 107 3.01 -10.74 -17.26
CA ALA A 107 3.29 -9.38 -17.71
C ALA A 107 2.72 -8.31 -16.77
N SER A 108 1.62 -8.59 -16.07
CA SER A 108 1.08 -7.68 -15.05
C SER A 108 1.93 -7.65 -13.79
N TYR A 109 2.64 -8.74 -13.46
CA TYR A 109 3.48 -8.84 -12.27
C TYR A 109 4.91 -8.38 -12.49
N THR A 110 5.43 -8.58 -13.71
CA THR A 110 6.86 -8.46 -14.03
C THR A 110 7.13 -7.51 -15.18
N GLN A 111 8.40 -7.15 -15.40
CA GLN A 111 8.80 -6.32 -16.55
C GLN A 111 8.90 -7.11 -17.87
N LEU A 112 8.46 -8.38 -17.90
CA LEU A 112 8.41 -9.16 -19.13
C LEU A 112 7.32 -8.65 -20.08
N THR A 113 7.68 -8.57 -21.35
CA THR A 113 6.74 -8.39 -22.45
C THR A 113 6.68 -9.65 -23.30
N PHE A 114 5.48 -10.07 -23.68
CA PHE A 114 5.27 -11.23 -24.56
C PHE A 114 4.89 -10.77 -25.96
N VAL A 115 5.56 -11.31 -26.96
CA VAL A 115 5.34 -10.96 -28.38
C VAL A 115 5.11 -12.22 -29.18
N GLU A 116 3.97 -12.32 -29.86
CA GLU A 116 3.73 -13.42 -30.78
C GLU A 116 4.69 -13.31 -31.98
N ALA A 117 5.41 -14.39 -32.27
CA ALA A 117 6.36 -14.45 -33.36
C ALA A 117 5.63 -14.42 -34.72
N ALA A 118 6.25 -13.77 -35.70
CA ALA A 118 5.69 -13.68 -37.06
C ALA A 118 5.60 -15.04 -37.79
N SER A 119 6.33 -16.05 -37.29
CA SER A 119 6.35 -17.41 -37.83
C SER A 119 6.40 -18.40 -36.67
N PRO A 120 5.73 -19.56 -36.81
CA PRO A 120 5.73 -20.60 -35.77
C PRO A 120 7.02 -21.43 -35.71
N SER A 121 8.07 -21.08 -36.47
CA SER A 121 9.28 -21.89 -36.57
C SER A 121 10.12 -21.92 -35.29
N ALA A 122 10.88 -23.00 -35.11
CA ALA A 122 11.84 -23.17 -34.01
C ALA A 122 12.89 -22.05 -33.86
N ALA A 123 13.07 -21.19 -34.85
CA ALA A 123 14.03 -20.07 -34.75
C ALA A 123 13.40 -18.80 -34.16
N ASP A 124 12.07 -18.64 -34.26
CA ASP A 124 11.42 -17.32 -34.11
C ASP A 124 10.79 -17.09 -32.73
N ALA A 125 10.46 -18.17 -32.00
CA ALA A 125 9.70 -18.10 -30.76
C ALA A 125 10.39 -18.85 -29.61
N THR A 126 10.73 -18.17 -28.53
CA THR A 126 11.27 -18.80 -27.30
C THR A 126 10.25 -19.76 -26.72
N PHE A 127 8.99 -19.33 -26.58
CA PHE A 127 7.90 -20.16 -26.07
C PHE A 127 7.08 -20.75 -27.20
N ARG A 128 6.77 -22.04 -27.15
CA ARG A 128 5.89 -22.68 -28.14
C ARG A 128 4.87 -23.55 -27.42
N PHE A 129 3.62 -23.45 -27.86
CA PHE A 129 2.52 -24.17 -27.25
C PHE A 129 1.84 -25.05 -28.28
N ALA A 130 1.70 -26.34 -27.98
CA ALA A 130 0.99 -27.30 -28.83
C ALA A 130 0.20 -28.30 -27.99
N ALA A 131 -0.82 -28.89 -28.59
CA ALA A 131 -1.53 -30.01 -28.01
C ALA A 131 -0.84 -31.33 -28.38
N TYR A 132 -1.13 -32.37 -27.62
CA TYR A 132 -0.68 -33.73 -27.93
C TYR A 132 -1.62 -34.77 -27.30
N GLY A 133 -1.40 -36.04 -27.62
CA GLY A 133 -2.32 -37.14 -27.29
C GLY A 133 -2.28 -37.64 -25.84
N GLN A 134 -1.47 -37.04 -24.97
CA GLN A 134 -1.32 -37.47 -23.58
C GLN A 134 -2.41 -36.91 -22.65
N SER A 135 -2.61 -37.58 -21.51
CA SER A 135 -3.47 -37.08 -20.45
C SER A 135 -2.83 -35.94 -19.65
N GLY A 136 -1.53 -36.03 -19.39
CA GLY A 136 -0.74 -35.01 -18.68
C GLY A 136 -0.24 -33.91 -19.62
N SER A 137 0.20 -32.80 -19.05
CA SER A 137 0.88 -31.73 -19.76
C SER A 137 2.33 -31.67 -19.28
N GLU A 138 3.22 -31.17 -20.11
CA GLU A 138 4.64 -31.01 -19.77
C GLU A 138 5.17 -29.70 -20.34
N SER A 139 6.21 -29.18 -19.70
CA SER A 139 6.88 -27.97 -20.14
C SER A 139 8.33 -27.98 -19.73
N ARG A 140 9.19 -27.44 -20.60
CA ARG A 140 10.63 -27.60 -20.46
C ARG A 140 11.30 -26.28 -20.15
N PHE A 141 12.03 -26.21 -19.05
CA PHE A 141 13.08 -25.21 -18.86
C PHE A 141 14.43 -25.82 -19.30
N PRO A 142 15.42 -25.05 -19.79
CA PRO A 142 16.73 -25.63 -20.07
C PRO A 142 17.32 -26.31 -18.82
N PRO A 143 17.74 -27.59 -18.86
CA PRO A 143 18.33 -28.25 -17.69
C PRO A 143 19.73 -27.70 -17.39
N ASN A 144 20.10 -27.63 -16.11
CA ASN A 144 21.46 -27.35 -15.66
C ASN A 144 21.94 -28.37 -14.63
N ASP A 145 22.36 -29.53 -15.12
CA ASP A 145 23.08 -30.53 -14.35
C ASP A 145 24.60 -30.24 -14.40
N ASN A 146 25.06 -29.23 -13.65
CA ASN A 146 26.47 -29.12 -13.28
C ASN A 146 27.47 -29.17 -14.49
N LEU A 147 27.30 -28.25 -15.46
CA LEU A 147 28.21 -27.98 -16.60
C LEU A 147 28.04 -28.82 -17.88
N ASN A 148 26.95 -29.58 -18.05
CA ASN A 148 26.65 -30.28 -19.32
C ASN A 148 25.67 -29.55 -20.26
N TYR A 149 25.25 -28.32 -19.93
CA TYR A 149 24.43 -27.51 -20.83
C TYR A 149 25.21 -27.19 -22.12
N ALA A 150 24.92 -27.93 -23.19
CA ALA A 150 25.36 -27.59 -24.53
C ALA A 150 24.36 -26.60 -25.14
N GLU A 151 24.82 -25.64 -25.93
CA GLU A 151 23.97 -24.69 -26.68
C GLU A 151 22.87 -25.39 -27.53
N SER A 152 23.03 -26.69 -27.82
CA SER A 152 22.03 -27.52 -28.48
C SER A 152 20.86 -27.96 -27.59
N ASP A 153 20.88 -27.78 -26.27
CA ASP A 153 19.80 -28.23 -25.38
C ASP A 153 18.67 -27.19 -25.23
N SER A 154 18.87 -25.97 -25.75
CA SER A 154 17.83 -24.94 -25.84
C SER A 154 16.75 -25.21 -26.90
N ARG A 155 16.77 -26.38 -27.57
CA ARG A 155 15.88 -26.67 -28.72
C ARG A 155 14.43 -26.96 -28.31
N SER A 156 14.25 -27.60 -27.15
CA SER A 156 12.94 -27.89 -26.56
C SER A 156 12.60 -26.98 -25.39
N ALA A 157 13.58 -26.24 -24.87
CA ALA A 157 13.40 -25.27 -23.80
C ALA A 157 12.33 -24.21 -24.17
N GLY A 158 11.40 -23.93 -23.27
CA GLY A 158 10.24 -23.07 -23.48
C GLY A 158 9.11 -23.71 -24.29
N ASP A 159 9.22 -24.99 -24.68
CA ASP A 159 8.07 -25.70 -25.24
C ASP A 159 7.15 -26.18 -24.12
N THR A 160 5.86 -26.01 -24.36
CA THR A 160 4.79 -26.48 -23.49
C THR A 160 3.82 -27.33 -24.31
N TRP A 161 3.70 -28.59 -23.90
CA TRP A 161 2.83 -29.61 -24.49
C TRP A 161 1.60 -29.79 -23.61
N LEU A 162 0.44 -29.41 -24.15
CA LEU A 162 -0.82 -29.38 -23.42
C LEU A 162 -1.65 -30.62 -23.73
N GLY A 163 -1.80 -31.49 -22.75
CA GLY A 163 -2.54 -32.74 -22.84
C GLY A 163 -3.99 -32.57 -22.39
N GLY A 164 -4.62 -33.69 -22.02
CA GLY A 164 -6.00 -33.71 -21.53
C GLY A 164 -6.25 -32.75 -20.36
N ASN A 165 -5.39 -32.81 -19.34
CA ASN A 165 -5.46 -31.92 -18.17
C ASN A 165 -5.15 -30.45 -18.52
N GLY A 166 -4.45 -30.16 -19.61
CA GLY A 166 -4.19 -28.81 -20.11
C GLY A 166 -5.17 -28.33 -21.18
N THR A 167 -6.32 -29.00 -21.35
CA THR A 167 -7.32 -28.69 -22.38
C THR A 167 -8.62 -28.18 -21.77
N PRO A 168 -8.82 -26.86 -21.65
CA PRO A 168 -10.04 -26.34 -21.07
C PRO A 168 -11.29 -26.77 -21.85
N PRO A 169 -12.36 -27.21 -21.17
CA PRO A 169 -13.56 -27.72 -21.84
C PRO A 169 -14.46 -26.59 -22.37
N THR A 170 -14.36 -25.39 -21.81
CA THR A 170 -15.16 -24.22 -22.18
C THR A 170 -14.34 -22.93 -22.11
N ALA A 171 -14.94 -21.81 -22.58
CA ALA A 171 -14.33 -20.48 -22.45
C ALA A 171 -14.34 -19.94 -21.00
N ALA A 172 -15.10 -20.55 -20.09
CA ALA A 172 -15.11 -20.22 -18.66
C ALA A 172 -14.03 -21.04 -17.93
N PHE A 173 -12.77 -20.87 -18.33
CA PHE A 173 -11.67 -21.71 -17.85
C PHE A 173 -11.04 -21.21 -16.54
N PHE A 174 -11.30 -19.97 -16.12
CA PHE A 174 -10.84 -19.47 -14.82
C PHE A 174 -11.44 -20.33 -13.69
N GLY A 175 -10.60 -20.69 -12.73
CA GLY A 175 -11.02 -21.56 -11.62
C GLY A 175 -11.04 -23.06 -11.94
N THR A 176 -10.71 -23.46 -13.18
CA THR A 176 -10.61 -24.89 -13.53
C THR A 176 -9.20 -25.40 -13.30
N ASP A 177 -9.05 -26.67 -12.91
CA ASP A 177 -7.74 -27.33 -12.83
C ASP A 177 -7.03 -27.36 -14.20
N HIS A 178 -7.77 -27.22 -15.30
CA HIS A 178 -7.20 -27.12 -16.63
C HIS A 178 -6.43 -25.81 -16.85
N PHE A 179 -6.97 -24.70 -16.37
CA PHE A 179 -6.26 -23.42 -16.40
C PHE A 179 -5.13 -23.39 -15.37
N ASN A 180 -5.34 -23.97 -14.19
CA ASN A 180 -4.27 -24.16 -13.19
C ASN A 180 -3.09 -24.94 -13.78
N THR A 181 -3.36 -26.03 -14.51
CA THR A 181 -2.34 -26.81 -15.23
C THR A 181 -1.61 -25.96 -16.26
N VAL A 182 -2.31 -25.17 -17.08
CA VAL A 182 -1.65 -24.27 -18.04
C VAL A 182 -0.72 -23.28 -17.34
N MET A 183 -1.14 -22.69 -16.20
CA MET A 183 -0.28 -21.81 -15.39
C MET A 183 0.91 -22.58 -14.80
N HIS A 184 0.70 -23.79 -14.30
CA HIS A 184 1.74 -24.66 -13.74
C HIS A 184 2.84 -24.97 -14.76
N GLU A 185 2.46 -25.48 -15.93
CA GLU A 185 3.41 -25.79 -17.00
C GLU A 185 4.16 -24.54 -17.48
N MET A 186 3.48 -23.42 -17.55
CA MET A 186 4.12 -22.17 -17.87
C MET A 186 5.07 -21.70 -16.77
N GLY A 187 4.77 -21.96 -15.50
CA GLY A 187 5.69 -21.76 -14.39
C GLY A 187 7.02 -22.48 -14.63
N HIS A 188 6.98 -23.75 -15.06
CA HIS A 188 8.19 -24.45 -15.50
C HIS A 188 8.89 -23.73 -16.66
N ALA A 189 8.16 -23.33 -17.69
CA ALA A 189 8.74 -22.55 -18.79
C ALA A 189 9.41 -21.25 -18.31
N PHE A 190 8.98 -20.66 -17.19
CA PHE A 190 9.57 -19.46 -16.60
C PHE A 190 10.77 -19.72 -15.67
N GLY A 191 11.08 -20.98 -15.34
CA GLY A 191 12.16 -21.37 -14.42
C GLY A 191 11.70 -21.64 -12.99
N LEU A 192 10.40 -21.91 -12.81
CA LEU A 192 9.85 -22.37 -11.54
C LEU A 192 9.88 -23.91 -11.48
N LYS A 193 10.10 -24.47 -10.29
CA LYS A 193 10.04 -25.90 -10.02
C LYS A 193 8.84 -26.23 -9.14
N HIS A 194 8.56 -27.51 -8.99
CA HIS A 194 7.56 -27.94 -8.03
C HIS A 194 7.90 -27.48 -6.60
N GLY A 195 6.88 -26.99 -5.89
CA GLY A 195 7.03 -26.50 -4.52
C GLY A 195 7.26 -27.61 -3.49
N HIS A 196 6.73 -28.82 -3.73
CA HIS A 196 6.83 -29.96 -2.82
C HIS A 196 8.10 -30.80 -3.02
N ASP A 197 8.71 -30.75 -4.22
CA ASP A 197 9.89 -31.55 -4.55
C ASP A 197 11.16 -30.97 -3.95
N ASP A 198 12.01 -31.83 -3.40
CA ASP A 198 13.26 -31.44 -2.74
C ASP A 198 14.40 -31.07 -3.71
N GLY A 199 14.10 -31.01 -5.01
CA GLY A 199 14.98 -30.45 -6.04
C GLY A 199 15.60 -29.12 -5.59
N PHE A 200 16.89 -28.93 -5.86
CA PHE A 200 17.68 -27.78 -5.38
C PHE A 200 17.75 -27.67 -3.84
N GLY A 201 17.42 -28.74 -3.11
CA GLY A 201 17.54 -28.85 -1.65
C GLY A 201 16.51 -28.07 -0.85
N ARG A 202 15.31 -27.82 -1.41
CA ARG A 202 14.31 -26.91 -0.82
C ARG A 202 12.88 -27.24 -1.22
N THR A 203 11.97 -27.16 -0.25
CA THR A 203 10.52 -27.38 -0.41
C THR A 203 9.74 -26.27 0.29
N LEU A 204 8.49 -26.07 -0.12
CA LEU A 204 7.53 -25.24 0.61
C LEU A 204 7.36 -25.78 2.03
N SER A 205 7.13 -24.88 2.98
CA SER A 205 6.77 -25.27 4.34
C SER A 205 5.40 -25.95 4.36
N ALA A 206 5.19 -26.88 5.30
CA ALA A 206 3.97 -27.69 5.33
C ALA A 206 2.68 -26.87 5.48
N ASP A 207 2.76 -25.68 6.08
CA ASP A 207 1.67 -24.73 6.26
C ASP A 207 1.49 -23.76 5.07
N ARG A 208 2.26 -23.97 3.99
CA ARG A 208 2.27 -23.18 2.76
C ARG A 208 2.31 -24.04 1.49
N ASN A 209 2.32 -25.36 1.63
CA ASN A 209 2.43 -26.28 0.51
C ASN A 209 1.04 -26.66 -0.02
N ASP A 210 0.36 -25.71 -0.62
CA ASP A 210 -0.80 -25.95 -1.46
C ASP A 210 -1.06 -24.82 -2.49
N ASN A 211 -2.14 -24.96 -3.25
CA ASN A 211 -2.55 -24.02 -4.29
C ASN A 211 -3.10 -22.68 -3.76
N GLU A 212 -3.23 -22.47 -2.44
CA GLU A 212 -3.49 -21.14 -1.88
C GLU A 212 -2.23 -20.25 -1.99
N PHE A 213 -1.04 -20.85 -2.06
CA PHE A 213 0.23 -20.12 -1.98
C PHE A 213 1.11 -20.26 -3.21
N SER A 214 0.99 -21.37 -3.96
CA SER A 214 1.69 -21.59 -5.22
C SER A 214 0.93 -22.54 -6.14
N VAL A 215 0.80 -22.18 -7.41
CA VAL A 215 0.29 -23.11 -8.44
C VAL A 215 1.30 -24.21 -8.77
N MET A 216 2.56 -24.07 -8.33
CA MET A 216 3.65 -25.01 -8.60
C MET A 216 3.64 -26.23 -7.68
N THR A 217 2.61 -26.47 -6.88
CA THR A 217 2.51 -27.69 -6.08
C THR A 217 1.33 -28.53 -6.48
N TYR A 218 1.49 -29.85 -6.33
CA TYR A 218 0.47 -30.87 -6.61
C TYR A 218 -0.58 -30.96 -5.49
N ALA A 219 -0.30 -30.36 -4.34
CA ALA A 219 -1.29 -30.23 -3.28
C ALA A 219 -2.28 -29.10 -3.62
N SER A 220 -3.54 -29.45 -3.87
CA SER A 220 -4.61 -28.45 -3.97
C SER A 220 -5.00 -27.89 -2.60
N TYR A 221 -4.84 -28.67 -1.52
CA TYR A 221 -5.13 -28.27 -0.13
C TYR A 221 -4.00 -28.65 0.84
N LEU A 222 -3.86 -27.90 1.93
CA LEU A 222 -2.90 -28.19 3.00
C LEU A 222 -3.03 -29.62 3.55
N GLY A 223 -1.93 -30.37 3.47
CA GLY A 223 -1.84 -31.75 3.97
C GLY A 223 -2.18 -32.83 2.94
N ALA A 224 -2.46 -32.48 1.68
CA ALA A 224 -2.52 -33.43 0.57
C ALA A 224 -1.16 -34.13 0.37
N ASP A 225 -1.19 -35.40 -0.05
CA ASP A 225 0.01 -36.17 -0.39
C ASP A 225 0.51 -35.81 -1.79
N ALA A 226 1.15 -34.64 -1.90
CA ALA A 226 1.69 -34.13 -3.17
C ALA A 226 2.69 -35.09 -3.84
N ALA A 227 3.40 -35.90 -3.06
CA ALA A 227 4.34 -36.91 -3.57
C ALA A 227 3.62 -38.13 -4.17
N GLY A 228 2.34 -38.33 -3.86
CA GLY A 228 1.49 -39.39 -4.40
C GLY A 228 0.75 -39.01 -5.68
N GLY A 229 0.92 -37.76 -6.16
CA GLY A 229 0.27 -37.20 -7.34
C GLY A 229 -0.52 -35.92 -7.03
N ALA A 230 -0.96 -35.23 -8.09
CA ALA A 230 -1.79 -34.04 -7.97
C ALA A 230 -3.17 -34.35 -7.37
N SER A 231 -3.58 -33.57 -6.37
CA SER A 231 -4.97 -33.50 -5.93
C SER A 231 -5.69 -32.36 -6.66
N GLU A 232 -7.00 -32.50 -6.85
CA GLU A 232 -7.80 -31.55 -7.61
C GLU A 232 -8.76 -30.77 -6.69
N ALA A 233 -9.06 -29.54 -7.10
CA ALA A 233 -10.08 -28.72 -6.46
C ALA A 233 -11.47 -29.08 -7.00
N TRP A 234 -12.52 -28.69 -6.28
CA TRP A 234 -13.87 -28.73 -6.86
C TRP A 234 -13.94 -27.84 -8.10
N VAL A 235 -14.79 -28.22 -9.06
CA VAL A 235 -14.96 -27.45 -10.31
C VAL A 235 -15.18 -25.96 -10.02
N GLY A 236 -14.34 -25.12 -10.64
CA GLY A 236 -14.35 -23.66 -10.48
C GLY A 236 -13.59 -23.13 -9.26
N SER A 237 -13.01 -23.99 -8.41
CA SER A 237 -12.30 -23.62 -7.18
C SER A 237 -10.77 -23.59 -7.30
N ALA A 238 -10.19 -23.95 -8.44
CA ALA A 238 -8.73 -23.86 -8.62
C ALA A 238 -8.27 -22.38 -8.70
N PRO A 239 -6.97 -22.08 -8.55
CA PRO A 239 -6.47 -20.73 -8.69
C PRO A 239 -6.83 -20.07 -10.04
N GLN A 240 -7.21 -18.80 -10.00
CA GLN A 240 -7.48 -17.96 -11.17
C GLN A 240 -6.28 -17.10 -11.57
N SER A 241 -5.21 -17.14 -10.78
CA SER A 241 -3.94 -16.48 -11.05
C SER A 241 -2.77 -17.29 -10.51
N TYR A 242 -1.55 -16.90 -10.86
CA TYR A 242 -0.38 -17.25 -10.05
C TYR A 242 -0.56 -16.74 -8.62
N MET A 243 -0.01 -17.46 -7.64
CA MET A 243 -0.17 -17.16 -6.23
C MET A 243 1.07 -16.48 -5.65
N MET A 244 1.00 -16.04 -4.38
CA MET A 244 1.96 -15.09 -3.83
C MET A 244 3.45 -15.48 -3.98
N TYR A 245 3.80 -16.77 -3.84
CA TYR A 245 5.18 -17.22 -3.98
C TYR A 245 5.62 -17.33 -5.44
N ASP A 246 4.70 -17.67 -6.34
CA ASP A 246 4.94 -17.67 -7.78
C ASP A 246 5.22 -16.24 -8.27
N ILE A 247 4.37 -15.29 -7.87
CA ILE A 247 4.51 -13.87 -8.19
C ILE A 247 5.85 -13.35 -7.68
N ALA A 248 6.19 -13.61 -6.41
CA ALA A 248 7.46 -13.18 -5.83
C ALA A 248 8.68 -13.77 -6.55
N ALA A 249 8.63 -15.06 -6.93
CA ALA A 249 9.69 -15.73 -7.67
C ALA A 249 9.86 -15.15 -9.08
N LEU A 250 8.75 -14.95 -9.80
CA LEU A 250 8.74 -14.35 -11.13
C LEU A 250 9.26 -12.90 -11.11
N GLN A 251 8.87 -12.11 -10.11
CA GLN A 251 9.39 -10.76 -9.92
C GLN A 251 10.88 -10.76 -9.57
N ALA A 252 11.35 -11.73 -8.78
CA ALA A 252 12.77 -11.86 -8.48
C ALA A 252 13.60 -12.15 -9.75
N TYR A 253 13.09 -13.01 -10.63
CA TYR A 253 13.72 -13.31 -11.92
C TYR A 253 13.68 -12.14 -12.90
N TYR A 254 12.53 -11.48 -13.05
CA TYR A 254 12.29 -10.60 -14.19
C TYR A 254 12.00 -9.14 -13.82
N GLY A 255 12.11 -8.79 -12.53
CA GLY A 255 11.82 -7.47 -11.99
C GLY A 255 10.32 -7.22 -11.87
N ALA A 256 9.90 -6.57 -10.78
CA ALA A 256 8.50 -6.21 -10.58
C ALA A 256 8.02 -5.10 -11.53
N ASN A 257 6.77 -5.20 -11.96
CA ASN A 257 6.09 -4.19 -12.76
C ASN A 257 5.44 -3.13 -11.85
N PHE A 258 5.93 -1.90 -11.93
CA PHE A 258 5.35 -0.73 -11.25
C PHE A 258 4.72 0.28 -12.24
N GLY A 259 4.24 -0.21 -13.39
CA GLY A 259 3.73 0.61 -14.48
C GLY A 259 2.47 1.42 -14.18
N LYS A 260 1.91 1.33 -12.97
CA LYS A 260 0.69 2.02 -12.52
C LYS A 260 0.92 3.03 -11.39
N VAL A 261 2.18 3.34 -11.05
CA VAL A 261 2.50 4.42 -10.12
C VAL A 261 1.90 5.74 -10.61
N GLY A 262 1.24 6.48 -9.69
CA GLY A 262 0.54 7.72 -10.00
C GLY A 262 -0.83 7.52 -10.65
N THR A 263 -1.38 6.30 -10.61
CA THR A 263 -2.75 5.99 -11.03
C THR A 263 -3.54 5.36 -9.88
N GLU A 264 -4.85 5.29 -10.03
CA GLU A 264 -5.77 4.67 -9.06
C GLU A 264 -6.38 3.38 -9.62
N ALA A 265 -6.64 2.41 -8.74
CA ALA A 265 -7.27 1.14 -9.08
C ALA A 265 -8.28 0.71 -8.01
N VAL A 266 -9.55 0.62 -8.38
CA VAL A 266 -10.61 0.02 -7.54
C VAL A 266 -10.87 -1.39 -8.01
N TYR A 267 -10.60 -2.36 -7.15
CA TYR A 267 -10.84 -3.78 -7.36
C TYR A 267 -12.16 -4.17 -6.71
N SER A 268 -13.06 -4.79 -7.47
CA SER A 268 -14.34 -5.29 -6.96
C SER A 268 -14.73 -6.61 -7.60
N TRP A 269 -15.67 -7.32 -7.01
CA TRP A 269 -16.14 -8.62 -7.47
C TRP A 269 -17.66 -8.68 -7.55
N ASP A 270 -18.17 -9.36 -8.58
CA ASP A 270 -19.59 -9.64 -8.70
C ASP A 270 -20.01 -10.74 -7.71
N ALA A 271 -21.01 -10.42 -6.88
CA ALA A 271 -21.46 -11.28 -5.77
C ALA A 271 -22.19 -12.57 -6.20
N VAL A 272 -22.37 -12.79 -7.51
CA VAL A 272 -23.01 -14.00 -8.06
C VAL A 272 -22.03 -14.82 -8.87
N THR A 273 -21.28 -14.18 -9.76
CA THR A 273 -20.40 -14.83 -10.75
C THR A 273 -18.94 -14.86 -10.33
N GLY A 274 -18.54 -14.05 -9.33
CA GLY A 274 -17.15 -13.93 -8.90
C GLY A 274 -16.26 -13.20 -9.91
N GLN A 275 -16.83 -12.58 -10.93
CA GLN A 275 -16.08 -11.79 -11.91
C GLN A 275 -15.37 -10.63 -11.22
N GLN A 276 -14.05 -10.53 -11.40
CA GLN A 276 -13.27 -9.39 -10.95
C GLN A 276 -13.41 -8.20 -11.91
N TYR A 277 -13.50 -7.00 -11.34
CA TYR A 277 -13.46 -5.72 -12.04
C TYR A 277 -12.32 -4.86 -11.53
N ILE A 278 -11.70 -4.10 -12.42
CA ILE A 278 -10.74 -3.04 -12.09
C ILE A 278 -11.28 -1.75 -12.70
N ASN A 279 -11.57 -0.76 -11.86
CA ASN A 279 -12.20 0.51 -12.26
C ASN A 279 -13.49 0.29 -13.07
N GLY A 280 -14.32 -0.67 -12.64
CA GLY A 280 -15.60 -1.02 -13.29
C GLY A 280 -15.48 -1.78 -14.62
N VAL A 281 -14.27 -2.12 -15.08
CA VAL A 281 -14.02 -2.92 -16.28
C VAL A 281 -13.64 -4.34 -15.88
N ALA A 282 -14.25 -5.35 -16.51
CA ALA A 282 -13.92 -6.75 -16.24
C ALA A 282 -12.42 -6.98 -16.45
N ALA A 283 -11.76 -7.57 -15.45
CA ALA A 283 -10.34 -7.85 -15.51
C ALA A 283 -10.01 -8.76 -16.70
N ALA A 284 -8.90 -8.48 -17.40
CA ALA A 284 -8.62 -9.13 -18.68
C ALA A 284 -8.10 -10.57 -18.52
N PHE A 285 -7.43 -10.88 -17.41
CA PHE A 285 -6.70 -12.13 -17.21
C PHE A 285 -7.09 -12.87 -15.93
N THR A 286 -8.15 -12.43 -15.29
CA THR A 286 -8.84 -13.05 -14.16
C THR A 286 -10.33 -12.89 -14.43
N GLY A 287 -11.16 -13.83 -13.99
CA GLY A 287 -12.59 -13.74 -14.30
C GLY A 287 -13.44 -14.80 -13.64
N ALA A 288 -14.75 -14.72 -13.88
CA ALA A 288 -15.73 -15.64 -13.30
C ALA A 288 -15.35 -17.11 -13.53
N SER A 289 -15.49 -17.90 -12.47
CA SER A 289 -15.43 -19.36 -12.56
C SER A 289 -16.82 -19.94 -12.82
N GLU A 290 -16.87 -21.21 -13.25
CA GLU A 290 -18.14 -21.89 -13.55
C GLU A 290 -19.11 -21.92 -12.36
N THR A 291 -18.56 -21.97 -11.14
CA THR A 291 -19.31 -22.05 -9.87
C THR A 291 -19.30 -20.75 -9.08
N GLY A 292 -18.75 -19.67 -9.64
CA GLY A 292 -18.69 -18.36 -9.00
C GLY A 292 -17.72 -18.26 -7.82
N LYS A 293 -16.87 -19.27 -7.61
CA LYS A 293 -15.80 -19.27 -6.61
C LYS A 293 -14.66 -18.34 -7.01
N ILE A 294 -13.97 -17.80 -6.01
CA ILE A 294 -12.90 -16.81 -6.14
C ILE A 294 -11.67 -17.32 -5.38
N LEU A 295 -10.54 -17.41 -6.08
CA LEU A 295 -9.22 -17.70 -5.54
C LEU A 295 -8.13 -17.08 -6.41
N SER A 296 -7.54 -15.98 -5.96
CA SER A 296 -6.52 -15.26 -6.72
C SER A 296 -5.62 -14.41 -5.81
N THR A 297 -4.44 -14.04 -6.31
CA THR A 297 -3.55 -13.06 -5.67
C THR A 297 -3.52 -11.76 -6.47
N VAL A 298 -3.63 -10.62 -5.79
CA VAL A 298 -3.59 -9.28 -6.40
C VAL A 298 -2.19 -8.66 -6.28
N TRP A 299 -1.72 -8.11 -7.39
CA TRP A 299 -0.57 -7.21 -7.49
C TRP A 299 -1.01 -5.89 -8.12
N THR A 300 -0.82 -4.77 -7.42
CA THR A 300 -1.39 -3.47 -7.79
C THR A 300 -0.60 -2.71 -8.85
N GLN A 301 0.60 -3.17 -9.20
CA GLN A 301 1.53 -2.48 -10.11
C GLN A 301 1.92 -1.06 -9.65
N GLY A 302 1.79 -0.74 -8.37
CA GLY A 302 2.09 0.59 -7.86
C GLY A 302 0.91 1.57 -7.86
N ALA A 303 -0.28 1.15 -8.28
CA ALA A 303 -1.48 1.98 -8.21
C ALA A 303 -1.87 2.26 -6.75
N SER A 304 -2.42 3.45 -6.49
CA SER A 304 -3.20 3.68 -5.26
C SER A 304 -4.45 2.82 -5.35
N ALA A 305 -4.49 1.73 -4.59
CA ALA A 305 -5.46 0.67 -4.77
C ALA A 305 -6.51 0.65 -3.66
N THR A 306 -7.75 0.37 -4.04
CA THR A 306 -8.90 0.16 -3.16
C THR A 306 -9.48 -1.22 -3.42
N TYR A 307 -9.70 -2.00 -2.36
CA TYR A 307 -10.65 -3.11 -2.40
C TYR A 307 -12.04 -2.60 -2.06
N ASP A 308 -12.96 -2.69 -3.01
CA ASP A 308 -14.38 -2.38 -2.80
C ASP A 308 -15.17 -3.68 -2.71
N LEU A 309 -15.49 -4.05 -1.48
CA LEU A 309 -16.24 -5.24 -1.10
C LEU A 309 -17.67 -4.90 -0.64
N SER A 310 -18.13 -3.67 -0.84
CA SER A 310 -19.43 -3.17 -0.38
C SER A 310 -20.65 -3.94 -0.94
N ASN A 311 -20.46 -4.72 -2.01
CA ASN A 311 -21.50 -5.60 -2.55
C ASN A 311 -21.72 -6.88 -1.73
N PHE A 312 -20.88 -7.15 -0.73
CA PHE A 312 -20.97 -8.29 0.17
C PHE A 312 -21.45 -7.81 1.55
N ASN A 313 -22.38 -8.55 2.16
CA ASN A 313 -23.00 -8.16 3.44
C ASN A 313 -22.91 -9.30 4.48
N GLU A 314 -22.04 -10.27 4.24
CA GLU A 314 -21.66 -11.29 5.24
C GLU A 314 -20.61 -10.68 6.18
N ASP A 315 -20.38 -11.26 7.35
CA ASP A 315 -19.23 -10.87 8.19
C ASP A 315 -17.92 -11.09 7.40
N GLN A 316 -17.16 -10.03 7.17
CA GLN A 316 -15.95 -10.04 6.35
C GLN A 316 -14.70 -10.07 7.24
N LEU A 317 -13.67 -10.80 6.82
CA LEU A 317 -12.34 -10.76 7.42
C LEU A 317 -11.37 -10.26 6.35
N ALA A 318 -10.82 -9.07 6.51
CA ALA A 318 -10.00 -8.42 5.50
C ALA A 318 -8.71 -7.90 6.10
N ASP A 319 -7.59 -8.53 5.71
CA ASP A 319 -6.25 -8.15 6.16
C ASP A 319 -5.45 -7.65 4.96
N LEU A 320 -5.08 -6.36 4.98
CA LEU A 320 -4.38 -5.69 3.87
C LEU A 320 -2.86 -5.92 3.87
N ARG A 321 -2.31 -6.64 4.86
CA ARG A 321 -0.87 -6.84 4.96
C ARG A 321 -0.36 -7.76 3.84
N PRO A 322 0.88 -7.57 3.36
CA PRO A 322 1.48 -8.44 2.35
C PRO A 322 1.46 -9.92 2.76
N GLY A 323 1.03 -10.79 1.84
CA GLY A 323 0.92 -12.23 2.10
C GLY A 323 -0.26 -12.65 2.99
N GLN A 324 -1.10 -11.71 3.44
CA GLN A 324 -2.38 -12.01 4.07
C GLN A 324 -3.50 -12.03 3.02
N TRP A 325 -4.73 -12.25 3.47
CA TRP A 325 -5.88 -12.49 2.60
C TRP A 325 -7.16 -11.84 3.10
N LEU A 326 -8.13 -11.79 2.20
CA LEU A 326 -9.47 -11.29 2.41
C LEU A 326 -10.46 -12.44 2.21
N ARG A 327 -11.37 -12.59 3.15
CA ARG A 327 -12.51 -13.49 3.12
C ARG A 327 -13.78 -12.65 3.23
N PHE A 328 -14.48 -12.49 2.12
CA PHE A 328 -15.65 -11.62 2.02
C PHE A 328 -16.93 -12.33 1.54
N SER A 329 -16.82 -13.56 1.05
CA SER A 329 -18.00 -14.38 0.77
C SER A 329 -17.73 -15.85 1.04
N SER A 330 -18.50 -16.42 1.98
CA SER A 330 -18.45 -17.84 2.30
C SER A 330 -19.01 -18.72 1.18
N GLY A 331 -19.95 -18.21 0.38
CA GLY A 331 -20.49 -18.91 -0.79
C GLY A 331 -19.47 -19.02 -1.94
N GLN A 332 -18.66 -17.97 -2.13
CA GLN A 332 -17.68 -17.88 -3.20
C GLN A 332 -16.26 -18.30 -2.78
N ILE A 333 -16.07 -18.86 -1.58
CA ILE A 333 -14.76 -19.38 -1.16
C ILE A 333 -14.45 -20.71 -1.86
N ALA A 334 -13.23 -20.86 -2.36
CA ALA A 334 -12.80 -22.06 -3.08
C ALA A 334 -12.84 -23.33 -2.19
N ASP A 335 -13.31 -24.44 -2.76
CA ASP A 335 -13.29 -25.78 -2.15
C ASP A 335 -12.17 -26.61 -2.80
N LEU A 336 -11.10 -26.86 -2.06
CA LEU A 336 -9.80 -27.30 -2.59
C LEU A 336 -9.61 -28.82 -2.66
N ASN A 337 -10.65 -29.62 -2.38
CA ASN A 337 -10.58 -31.08 -2.40
C ASN A 337 -11.84 -31.71 -3.01
N ASP A 338 -11.74 -32.16 -4.25
CA ASP A 338 -12.84 -32.77 -5.01
C ASP A 338 -13.32 -34.13 -4.45
N GLN A 339 -12.48 -34.80 -3.64
CA GLN A 339 -12.81 -36.07 -2.99
C GLN A 339 -13.62 -35.89 -1.69
N ALA A 340 -13.70 -34.66 -1.17
CA ALA A 340 -14.50 -34.32 -0.01
C ALA A 340 -15.83 -33.68 -0.45
N PRO A 341 -16.92 -33.80 0.33
CA PRO A 341 -18.15 -33.06 0.03
C PRO A 341 -17.88 -31.55 -0.08
N GLU A 342 -18.47 -30.90 -1.09
CA GLU A 342 -18.44 -29.43 -1.26
C GLU A 342 -18.85 -28.72 0.04
N GLY A 343 -18.14 -27.64 0.40
CA GLY A 343 -18.36 -26.89 1.63
C GLY A 343 -17.74 -27.52 2.87
N THR A 344 -16.88 -28.53 2.73
CA THR A 344 -16.14 -29.09 3.87
C THR A 344 -15.11 -28.07 4.36
N ALA A 345 -15.41 -27.41 5.49
CA ALA A 345 -14.61 -26.31 6.04
C ALA A 345 -13.09 -26.57 6.18
N ALA A 346 -12.68 -27.83 6.37
CA ALA A 346 -11.26 -28.20 6.46
C ALA A 346 -10.50 -28.11 5.13
N TYR A 347 -11.21 -28.02 4.00
CA TYR A 347 -10.66 -27.93 2.65
C TYR A 347 -11.11 -26.67 1.92
N GLN A 348 -11.70 -25.71 2.64
CA GLN A 348 -11.96 -24.39 2.07
C GLN A 348 -10.69 -23.55 2.16
N ALA A 349 -10.41 -22.77 1.11
CA ALA A 349 -9.33 -21.80 1.13
C ALA A 349 -9.49 -20.83 2.31
N GLN A 350 -8.39 -20.25 2.77
CA GLN A 350 -8.39 -19.30 3.89
C GLN A 350 -9.06 -17.97 3.49
N GLY A 351 -8.89 -17.54 2.24
CA GLY A 351 -9.48 -16.33 1.68
C GLY A 351 -9.96 -16.49 0.24
N ASN A 352 -10.75 -15.51 -0.20
CA ASN A 352 -11.12 -15.34 -1.60
C ASN A 352 -9.97 -14.69 -2.39
N ILE A 353 -9.29 -13.71 -1.79
CA ILE A 353 -8.23 -12.92 -2.42
C ILE A 353 -7.02 -12.83 -1.48
N TYR A 354 -5.82 -13.02 -2.03
CA TYR A 354 -4.56 -12.89 -1.31
C TYR A 354 -3.82 -11.64 -1.78
N ASN A 355 -3.10 -11.00 -0.86
CA ASN A 355 -2.20 -9.90 -1.18
C ASN A 355 -0.83 -10.47 -1.59
N ALA A 356 -0.29 -10.01 -2.71
CA ALA A 356 1.08 -10.34 -3.09
C ALA A 356 2.10 -9.90 -2.02
N LEU A 357 3.25 -10.57 -1.98
CA LEU A 357 4.38 -10.12 -1.17
C LEU A 357 4.99 -8.83 -1.75
N LEU A 358 5.62 -8.03 -0.91
CA LEU A 358 6.35 -6.84 -1.36
C LEU A 358 7.60 -7.24 -2.16
N TYR A 359 7.82 -6.56 -3.29
CA TYR A 359 9.06 -6.72 -4.03
C TYR A 359 10.20 -5.99 -3.32
N ARG A 360 11.09 -6.73 -2.65
CA ARG A 360 12.25 -6.19 -1.91
C ARG A 360 11.86 -5.16 -0.82
N GLY A 361 10.71 -5.35 -0.19
CA GLY A 361 10.19 -4.45 0.84
C GLY A 361 9.65 -3.12 0.30
N ASP A 362 9.47 -3.00 -1.01
CA ASP A 362 8.94 -1.78 -1.62
C ASP A 362 7.42 -1.67 -1.39
N ALA A 363 7.02 -0.66 -0.62
CA ALA A 363 5.64 -0.42 -0.20
C ALA A 363 4.69 0.01 -1.34
N ARG A 364 5.20 0.33 -2.54
CA ARG A 364 4.36 0.87 -3.63
C ARG A 364 3.23 -0.08 -4.04
N SER A 365 3.38 -1.39 -3.84
CA SER A 365 2.34 -2.36 -4.18
C SER A 365 1.29 -2.59 -3.09
N LEU A 366 1.39 -1.91 -1.94
CA LEU A 366 0.39 -2.01 -0.89
C LEU A 366 -0.98 -1.54 -1.40
N VAL A 367 -2.03 -2.18 -0.89
CA VAL A 367 -3.40 -1.70 -1.06
C VAL A 367 -3.64 -0.71 0.05
N GLY A 368 -4.00 0.52 -0.33
CA GLY A 368 -4.17 1.62 0.62
C GLY A 368 -5.57 1.69 1.20
N ASN A 369 -6.59 1.22 0.47
CA ASN A 369 -7.97 1.44 0.90
C ASN A 369 -8.81 0.16 0.88
N LEU A 370 -9.79 0.10 1.77
CA LEU A 370 -10.72 -1.01 1.91
C LEU A 370 -12.11 -0.47 2.26
N ILE A 371 -13.12 -0.97 1.54
CA ILE A 371 -14.53 -0.70 1.80
C ILE A 371 -15.23 -2.06 1.97
N THR A 372 -15.87 -2.28 3.11
CA THR A 372 -16.71 -3.45 3.38
C THR A 372 -18.20 -3.08 3.40
N GLY A 373 -19.07 -4.03 3.73
CA GLY A 373 -20.51 -3.91 3.59
C GLY A 373 -21.26 -3.73 4.91
N SER A 374 -22.31 -4.52 5.13
CA SER A 374 -23.15 -4.41 6.33
C SER A 374 -22.96 -5.58 7.32
N GLY A 375 -21.84 -6.28 7.26
CA GLY A 375 -21.51 -7.40 8.15
C GLY A 375 -20.93 -6.91 9.48
N ASN A 376 -20.66 -7.83 10.42
CA ASN A 376 -19.78 -7.49 11.56
C ASN A 376 -18.35 -7.82 11.14
N ASP A 377 -17.67 -6.82 10.60
CA ASP A 377 -16.46 -7.00 9.83
C ASP A 377 -15.20 -6.87 10.70
N GLN A 378 -14.13 -7.55 10.28
CA GLN A 378 -12.79 -7.46 10.87
C GLN A 378 -11.83 -6.92 9.82
N LEU A 379 -11.38 -5.68 10.01
CA LEU A 379 -10.50 -4.97 9.10
C LEU A 379 -9.14 -4.78 9.75
N ILE A 380 -8.08 -5.14 9.03
CA ILE A 380 -6.69 -4.91 9.44
C ILE A 380 -5.99 -4.18 8.30
N GLY A 381 -5.53 -2.96 8.56
CA GLY A 381 -4.69 -2.16 7.67
C GLY A 381 -3.29 -2.75 7.50
N ASN A 382 -2.38 -1.96 6.94
CA ASN A 382 -0.99 -2.33 6.72
C ASN A 382 -0.05 -1.21 7.16
N ASP A 383 1.13 -1.11 6.54
CA ASP A 383 2.16 -0.15 6.93
C ASP A 383 2.05 1.18 6.17
N ALA A 384 1.05 1.34 5.30
CA ALA A 384 0.78 2.56 4.55
C ALA A 384 -0.43 3.29 5.14
N ASP A 385 -0.50 4.59 4.89
CA ASP A 385 -1.68 5.41 5.20
C ASP A 385 -2.94 4.77 4.58
N ASN A 386 -3.84 4.26 5.43
CA ASN A 386 -5.00 3.51 5.00
C ASN A 386 -6.30 4.31 5.03
N GLY A 387 -7.12 4.12 3.99
CA GLY A 387 -8.53 4.52 3.98
C GLY A 387 -9.44 3.33 4.26
N LEU A 388 -9.94 3.21 5.49
CA LEU A 388 -10.77 2.08 5.93
C LEU A 388 -12.23 2.52 6.11
N THR A 389 -13.16 1.84 5.43
CA THR A 389 -14.61 2.07 5.59
C THR A 389 -15.31 0.75 5.85
N SER A 390 -15.82 0.53 7.06
CA SER A 390 -16.41 -0.78 7.41
C SER A 390 -17.92 -0.88 7.13
N GLY A 391 -18.65 0.23 7.18
CA GLY A 391 -20.03 0.30 6.72
C GLY A 391 -21.05 0.21 7.85
N ALA A 392 -21.76 -0.90 7.98
CA ALA A 392 -22.74 -1.05 9.07
C ALA A 392 -22.56 -2.40 9.75
N GLY A 393 -22.86 -2.50 11.05
CA GLY A 393 -22.57 -3.70 11.83
C GLY A 393 -21.67 -3.35 12.99
N ASN A 394 -21.35 -4.30 13.86
CA ASN A 394 -20.41 -4.04 14.95
C ASN A 394 -19.02 -4.51 14.52
N ASP A 395 -18.24 -3.59 14.00
CA ASP A 395 -16.99 -3.85 13.32
C ASP A 395 -15.80 -3.80 14.28
N THR A 396 -14.73 -4.52 13.92
CA THR A 396 -13.44 -4.42 14.59
C THR A 396 -12.40 -4.00 13.57
N ILE A 397 -11.83 -2.81 13.78
CA ILE A 397 -10.90 -2.18 12.84
C ILE A 397 -9.55 -1.99 13.55
N ASP A 398 -8.47 -2.35 12.88
CA ASP A 398 -7.10 -2.03 13.25
C ASP A 398 -6.45 -1.26 12.09
N GLY A 399 -6.12 0.02 12.31
CA GLY A 399 -5.49 0.90 11.31
C GLY A 399 -4.10 0.42 10.91
N GLY A 400 -3.33 -0.14 11.84
CA GLY A 400 -1.95 -0.55 11.60
C GLY A 400 -0.94 0.56 11.81
N LEU A 401 -0.07 0.80 10.83
CA LEU A 401 0.89 1.91 10.85
C LEU A 401 0.57 2.87 9.70
N GLY A 402 0.84 4.15 9.90
CA GLY A 402 0.59 5.17 8.89
C GLY A 402 -0.34 6.23 9.44
N ASP A 403 -0.63 7.26 8.66
CA ASP A 403 -1.66 8.24 9.01
C ASP A 403 -3.00 7.77 8.42
N ASP A 404 -3.77 6.99 9.18
CA ASP A 404 -4.98 6.33 8.71
C ASP A 404 -6.22 7.21 8.80
N THR A 405 -7.12 7.07 7.83
CA THR A 405 -8.48 7.65 7.86
C THR A 405 -9.50 6.52 7.91
N ILE A 406 -10.28 6.48 8.99
CA ILE A 406 -11.24 5.42 9.29
C ILE A 406 -12.64 6.01 9.31
N SER A 407 -13.60 5.31 8.69
CA SER A 407 -15.04 5.48 8.88
C SER A 407 -15.60 4.11 9.28
N ALA A 408 -15.99 3.97 10.53
CA ALA A 408 -16.56 2.71 11.02
C ALA A 408 -18.03 2.58 10.60
N GLY A 409 -18.70 3.72 10.41
CA GLY A 409 -20.10 3.75 10.02
C GLY A 409 -21.01 3.31 11.17
N SER A 410 -22.16 2.72 10.88
CA SER A 410 -23.20 2.55 11.89
C SER A 410 -23.07 1.24 12.67
N GLY A 411 -22.99 1.33 13.99
CA GLY A 411 -22.95 0.16 14.87
C GLY A 411 -22.22 0.51 16.14
N ALA A 412 -21.90 -0.50 16.96
CA ALA A 412 -21.02 -0.30 18.09
C ALA A 412 -19.65 -0.87 17.75
N ASP A 413 -18.77 -0.01 17.25
CA ASP A 413 -17.51 -0.42 16.63
C ASP A 413 -16.34 -0.38 17.60
N ARG A 414 -15.35 -1.22 17.34
CA ARG A 414 -14.09 -1.24 18.08
C ARG A 414 -12.95 -0.88 17.15
N ILE A 415 -12.42 0.32 17.30
CA ILE A 415 -11.43 0.90 16.39
C ILE A 415 -10.10 1.00 17.12
N THR A 416 -9.05 0.38 16.61
CA THR A 416 -7.67 0.54 17.08
C THR A 416 -6.95 1.41 16.07
N PHE A 417 -6.51 2.60 16.45
CA PHE A 417 -5.82 3.49 15.52
C PHE A 417 -4.42 3.01 15.15
N GLY A 418 -3.70 2.39 16.08
CA GLY A 418 -2.30 2.04 15.84
C GLY A 418 -1.38 3.27 15.86
N ALA A 419 -0.27 3.21 15.13
CA ALA A 419 0.72 4.29 15.10
C ALA A 419 0.33 5.39 14.10
N GLY A 420 1.02 6.54 14.13
CA GLY A 420 0.76 7.66 13.22
C GLY A 420 -0.32 8.62 13.70
N ARG A 421 -0.72 9.55 12.84
CA ARG A 421 -1.76 10.55 13.10
C ARG A 421 -3.05 10.13 12.43
N ASN A 422 -3.92 9.53 13.22
CA ASN A 422 -5.10 8.84 12.73
C ASN A 422 -6.36 9.70 12.87
N LEU A 423 -7.28 9.53 11.93
CA LEU A 423 -8.51 10.29 11.86
C LEU A 423 -9.71 9.33 11.77
N LEU A 424 -10.58 9.35 12.78
CA LEU A 424 -11.92 8.77 12.68
C LEU A 424 -12.86 9.82 12.10
N ARG A 425 -13.54 9.51 11.00
CA ARG A 425 -14.36 10.47 10.26
C ARG A 425 -15.74 9.89 9.97
N ASP A 426 -16.69 10.18 10.85
CA ASP A 426 -18.05 9.62 10.81
C ASP A 426 -19.12 10.65 11.15
N GLN A 427 -20.39 10.29 10.94
CA GLN A 427 -21.52 11.10 11.41
C GLN A 427 -21.75 10.88 12.90
N LEU A 428 -22.41 11.84 13.58
CA LEU A 428 -22.69 11.71 15.01
C LEU A 428 -23.48 10.45 15.38
N GLY A 429 -24.42 10.04 14.53
CA GLY A 429 -25.24 8.85 14.77
C GLY A 429 -24.47 7.54 14.58
N ASP A 430 -23.45 7.55 13.71
CA ASP A 430 -22.61 6.41 13.40
C ASP A 430 -21.63 6.12 14.54
N LEU A 431 -21.14 7.18 15.21
CA LEU A 431 -20.28 7.07 16.40
C LEU A 431 -20.99 6.44 17.64
N ASP A 432 -22.29 6.17 17.62
CA ASP A 432 -23.01 5.78 18.83
C ASP A 432 -22.67 4.35 19.30
N GLY A 433 -21.96 4.25 20.42
CA GLY A 433 -21.51 3.00 21.02
C GLY A 433 -20.05 2.68 20.76
N ASP A 434 -19.37 3.48 19.93
CA ASP A 434 -18.00 3.22 19.51
C ASP A 434 -16.99 3.31 20.64
N ALA A 435 -15.97 2.45 20.52
CA ALA A 435 -14.80 2.46 21.36
C ALA A 435 -13.53 2.56 20.51
N VAL A 436 -12.90 3.75 20.54
CA VAL A 436 -11.61 4.02 19.90
C VAL A 436 -10.48 3.74 20.88
N LEU A 437 -9.49 2.97 20.46
CA LEU A 437 -8.34 2.53 21.24
C LEU A 437 -7.07 3.16 20.73
N ASP A 438 -6.07 3.24 21.62
CA ASP A 438 -4.78 3.87 21.35
C ASP A 438 -4.92 5.31 20.83
N PHE A 439 -5.94 6.02 21.32
CA PHE A 439 -6.13 7.43 21.03
C PHE A 439 -5.07 8.25 21.77
N ALA A 440 -4.27 9.01 21.02
CA ALA A 440 -3.18 9.82 21.54
C ALA A 440 -3.18 11.21 20.87
N SER A 441 -2.29 12.10 21.33
CA SER A 441 -2.09 13.39 20.66
C SER A 441 -1.65 13.18 19.21
N GLY A 442 -2.19 13.99 18.31
CA GLY A 442 -2.03 13.84 16.86
C GLY A 442 -3.16 13.07 16.18
N ASN A 443 -3.95 12.29 16.95
CA ASN A 443 -5.17 11.66 16.46
C ASN A 443 -6.38 12.59 16.63
N ALA A 444 -7.41 12.35 15.83
CA ALA A 444 -8.64 13.14 15.85
C ALA A 444 -9.90 12.33 15.54
N VAL A 445 -11.03 12.88 15.97
CA VAL A 445 -12.37 12.49 15.52
C VAL A 445 -13.00 13.67 14.79
N GLN A 446 -13.44 13.47 13.55
CA GLN A 446 -14.23 14.44 12.80
C GLN A 446 -15.68 13.97 12.70
N ILE A 447 -16.56 14.72 13.37
CA ILE A 447 -18.00 14.48 13.38
C ILE A 447 -18.64 15.25 12.24
N LEU A 448 -18.99 14.55 11.17
CA LEU A 448 -19.56 15.13 9.96
C LEU A 448 -21.00 15.60 10.17
N GLY A 449 -21.38 16.68 9.46
CA GLY A 449 -22.71 17.27 9.52
C GLY A 449 -23.09 17.92 10.85
N THR A 450 -22.16 18.00 11.81
CA THR A 450 -22.40 18.46 13.18
C THR A 450 -21.43 19.58 13.54
N GLN A 451 -21.94 20.74 13.94
CA GLN A 451 -21.13 21.86 14.45
C GLN A 451 -21.45 22.06 15.93
N ALA A 452 -20.52 21.65 16.80
CA ALA A 452 -20.67 21.71 18.23
C ALA A 452 -19.40 22.28 18.88
N ALA A 453 -19.57 23.30 19.71
CA ALA A 453 -18.50 23.78 20.58
C ALA A 453 -18.19 22.73 21.66
N ARG A 454 -17.00 22.82 22.26
CA ARG A 454 -16.53 21.88 23.30
C ARG A 454 -17.49 21.77 24.50
N SER A 455 -18.14 22.87 24.84
CA SER A 455 -19.13 22.98 25.93
C SER A 455 -20.47 22.25 25.66
N ALA A 456 -20.75 21.89 24.41
CA ALA A 456 -21.94 21.12 24.06
C ALA A 456 -21.82 19.63 24.41
N PHE A 457 -20.59 19.12 24.57
CA PHE A 457 -20.34 17.73 24.92
C PHE A 457 -20.39 17.50 26.43
N SER A 458 -21.10 16.46 26.85
CA SER A 458 -20.87 15.88 28.16
C SER A 458 -19.66 14.96 28.08
N VAL A 459 -18.64 15.23 28.89
CA VAL A 459 -17.39 14.45 28.87
C VAL A 459 -17.13 13.86 30.25
N PHE A 460 -16.95 12.55 30.30
CA PHE A 460 -16.45 11.84 31.46
C PHE A 460 -15.05 11.31 31.16
N ASN A 461 -14.03 11.91 31.76
CA ASN A 461 -12.63 11.51 31.63
C ASN A 461 -12.14 10.93 32.97
N ASP A 462 -11.65 9.68 32.96
CA ASP A 462 -11.08 9.01 34.13
C ASP A 462 -9.54 8.90 34.10
N GLY A 463 -8.91 9.51 33.10
CA GLY A 463 -7.47 9.53 32.84
C GLY A 463 -6.99 8.40 31.93
N ALA A 464 -7.73 7.30 31.82
CA ALA A 464 -7.46 6.17 30.92
C ALA A 464 -8.44 6.09 29.74
N SER A 465 -9.57 6.79 29.86
CA SER A 465 -10.61 6.89 28.86
C SER A 465 -11.40 8.19 29.00
N ALA A 466 -11.98 8.64 27.89
CA ALA A 466 -12.87 9.78 27.82
C ALA A 466 -14.12 9.41 27.03
N THR A 467 -15.28 9.39 27.68
CA THR A 467 -16.57 9.19 27.02
C THR A 467 -17.19 10.54 26.69
N PHE A 468 -17.50 10.74 25.41
CA PHE A 468 -18.18 11.90 24.86
C PHE A 468 -19.64 11.57 24.61
N ALA A 469 -20.55 12.43 25.05
CA ALA A 469 -21.95 12.36 24.71
C ALA A 469 -22.45 13.69 24.16
N LEU A 470 -23.16 13.62 23.04
CA LEU A 470 -23.80 14.75 22.37
C LEU A 470 -25.15 14.28 21.81
N GLN A 471 -26.21 14.99 22.15
CA GLN A 471 -27.59 14.56 21.86
C GLN A 471 -27.87 13.16 22.44
N ASP A 472 -28.32 12.22 21.62
CA ASP A 472 -28.63 10.84 22.00
C ASP A 472 -27.48 9.87 21.71
N SER A 473 -26.35 10.36 21.17
CA SER A 473 -25.19 9.54 20.78
C SER A 473 -24.04 9.66 21.79
N SER A 474 -23.31 8.57 21.98
CA SER A 474 -22.09 8.57 22.80
C SER A 474 -21.01 7.64 22.26
N PHE A 475 -19.75 8.07 22.36
CA PHE A 475 -18.58 7.26 22.01
C PHE A 475 -17.50 7.39 23.07
N THR A 476 -16.59 6.43 23.12
CA THR A 476 -15.49 6.40 24.09
C THR A 476 -14.14 6.36 23.39
N LEU A 477 -13.26 7.26 23.80
CA LEU A 477 -11.85 7.25 23.43
C LEU A 477 -11.06 6.62 24.58
N HIS A 478 -10.15 5.70 24.28
CA HIS A 478 -9.24 5.06 25.24
C HIS A 478 -7.81 5.48 24.95
N GLY A 479 -7.10 5.96 25.98
CA GLY A 479 -5.77 6.55 25.84
C GLY A 479 -5.22 7.04 27.19
N ALA A 480 -4.18 7.88 27.16
CA ALA A 480 -3.67 8.54 28.35
C ALA A 480 -4.10 10.01 28.31
N PHE A 481 -5.01 10.41 29.21
CA PHE A 481 -5.64 11.73 29.19
C PHE A 481 -5.44 12.52 30.48
N THR A 482 -4.31 12.32 31.16
CA THR A 482 -4.00 12.99 32.43
C THR A 482 -3.19 14.27 32.28
N ASP A 483 -2.56 14.47 31.13
CA ASP A 483 -1.56 15.51 30.85
C ASP A 483 -2.00 16.46 29.74
N GLY A 484 -3.31 16.61 29.52
CA GLY A 484 -3.89 17.49 28.51
C GLY A 484 -5.41 17.57 28.63
N ASP A 485 -6.04 18.19 27.64
CA ASP A 485 -7.50 18.25 27.52
C ASP A 485 -7.93 18.09 26.06
N PHE A 486 -9.22 17.83 25.87
CA PHE A 486 -9.84 17.74 24.57
C PHE A 486 -10.40 19.07 24.11
N ILE A 487 -10.13 19.42 22.87
CA ILE A 487 -10.66 20.59 22.16
C ILE A 487 -11.73 20.16 21.16
N ALA A 488 -12.69 21.04 20.88
CA ALA A 488 -13.62 20.83 19.76
C ALA A 488 -13.64 22.06 18.88
N ALA A 489 -13.14 21.90 17.65
CA ALA A 489 -13.13 22.93 16.62
C ALA A 489 -14.28 22.69 15.64
N ALA A 490 -15.35 23.47 15.76
CA ALA A 490 -16.41 23.48 14.75
C ALA A 490 -15.91 24.24 13.51
N ARG A 491 -16.04 23.64 12.33
CA ARG A 491 -15.57 24.21 11.06
C ARG A 491 -16.61 23.99 9.96
N GLY A 492 -16.47 24.77 8.88
CA GLY A 492 -17.29 24.66 7.67
C GLY A 492 -18.67 25.31 7.82
N SER A 493 -19.57 25.07 6.88
CA SER A 493 -20.97 25.55 6.96
C SER A 493 -21.91 24.64 6.17
N GLY A 494 -23.19 24.62 6.55
CA GLY A 494 -24.20 23.80 5.85
C GLY A 494 -23.93 22.30 5.96
N GLU A 495 -24.09 21.58 4.85
CA GLU A 495 -23.92 20.12 4.80
C GLU A 495 -22.44 19.68 4.94
N ASP A 496 -21.49 20.57 4.65
CA ASP A 496 -20.04 20.31 4.80
C ASP A 496 -19.52 20.69 6.20
N GLY A 497 -20.39 21.13 7.12
CA GLY A 497 -20.02 21.47 8.49
C GLY A 497 -19.59 20.24 9.28
N PHE A 498 -18.54 20.39 10.10
CA PHE A 498 -18.07 19.31 10.98
C PHE A 498 -17.52 19.84 12.30
N THR A 499 -17.36 18.94 13.27
CA THR A 499 -16.65 19.19 14.52
C THR A 499 -15.42 18.32 14.57
N HIS A 500 -14.25 18.93 14.70
CA HIS A 500 -12.99 18.22 14.91
C HIS A 500 -12.65 18.17 16.39
N LEU A 501 -12.55 16.96 16.93
CA LEU A 501 -12.21 16.68 18.32
C LEU A 501 -10.80 16.09 18.37
N ALA A 502 -9.93 16.70 19.17
CA ALA A 502 -8.57 16.22 19.36
C ALA A 502 -8.12 16.37 20.81
N PHE A 503 -7.15 15.55 21.22
CA PHE A 503 -6.49 15.66 22.52
C PHE A 503 -5.20 16.46 22.39
N ILE A 504 -5.12 17.57 23.14
CA ILE A 504 -3.98 18.46 23.15
C ILE A 504 -3.30 18.40 24.51
N PRO A 505 -1.99 18.08 24.57
CA PRO A 505 -1.26 18.07 25.83
C PRO A 505 -1.20 19.46 26.43
N TYR A 506 -1.10 19.54 27.75
CA TYR A 506 -0.82 20.80 28.43
C TYR A 506 0.58 21.29 28.06
N LEU A 507 0.69 22.59 27.81
CA LEU A 507 1.98 23.24 27.63
C LEU A 507 2.77 23.12 28.93
N LEU A 508 4.04 22.72 28.82
CA LEU A 508 4.94 22.66 29.96
C LEU A 508 5.17 24.06 30.55
N ASP A 509 5.45 24.12 31.85
CA ASP A 509 5.93 25.36 32.47
C ASP A 509 7.31 25.71 31.90
N LEU A 510 7.35 26.67 30.99
CA LEU A 510 8.58 27.10 30.32
C LEU A 510 9.40 28.02 31.23
N ALA A 511 10.72 27.89 31.19
CA ALA A 511 11.63 28.73 31.97
C ALA A 511 12.99 28.89 31.26
N GLU A 512 13.47 30.14 31.21
CA GLU A 512 14.79 30.51 30.72
C GLU A 512 15.91 29.54 31.17
N HIS A 513 16.68 29.04 30.20
CA HIS A 513 17.77 28.08 30.32
C HIS A 513 17.38 26.72 30.93
N VAL A 514 16.10 26.36 30.93
CA VAL A 514 15.62 25.03 31.35
C VAL A 514 15.17 24.26 30.12
N THR A 515 16.08 23.45 29.59
CA THR A 515 15.84 22.60 28.43
C THR A 515 14.60 21.71 28.59
N VAL A 516 13.73 21.74 27.59
CA VAL A 516 12.60 20.84 27.41
C VAL A 516 13.08 19.48 26.88
N GLU A 517 12.51 18.40 27.42
CA GLU A 517 12.78 17.05 26.93
C GLU A 517 12.36 16.91 25.46
N ALA A 518 13.22 16.30 24.63
CA ALA A 518 13.01 16.25 23.18
C ALA A 518 11.65 15.62 22.77
N ALA A 519 11.10 14.73 23.59
CA ALA A 519 9.81 14.10 23.34
C ALA A 519 8.59 15.04 23.50
N ALA A 520 8.74 16.17 24.18
CA ALA A 520 7.68 17.16 24.36
C ALA A 520 7.65 18.23 23.24
N ILE A 521 8.68 18.28 22.39
CA ILE A 521 8.79 19.24 21.29
C ILE A 521 7.89 18.76 20.15
N ASN A 522 6.73 19.40 19.99
CA ASN A 522 5.64 18.92 19.15
C ASN A 522 5.25 19.84 17.99
N GLY A 523 5.89 21.01 17.85
CA GLY A 523 5.45 21.98 16.85
C GLY A 523 4.12 22.62 17.25
N ILE A 524 3.21 22.74 16.28
CA ILE A 524 1.81 23.15 16.52
C ILE A 524 0.98 21.89 16.80
N ALA A 525 0.42 21.82 18.01
CA ALA A 525 -0.41 20.75 18.50
C ALA A 525 -1.79 20.88 17.84
N ASP A 526 -2.00 20.03 16.84
CA ASP A 526 -3.14 20.03 15.92
C ASP A 526 -3.32 21.33 15.11
N SER A 527 -2.92 21.29 13.84
CA SER A 527 -3.03 22.43 12.93
C SER A 527 -4.47 22.85 12.61
N ILE A 528 -5.48 21.98 12.82
CA ILE A 528 -6.86 22.33 12.51
C ILE A 528 -7.38 23.48 13.39
N LEU A 529 -6.83 23.62 14.60
CA LEU A 529 -7.13 24.73 15.51
C LEU A 529 -6.86 26.07 14.85
N LEU A 530 -5.80 26.14 14.05
CA LEU A 530 -5.35 27.33 13.35
C LEU A 530 -5.80 27.38 11.88
N THR A 531 -6.72 26.49 11.49
CA THR A 531 -7.27 26.45 10.13
C THR A 531 -8.64 27.12 10.11
N GLY A 532 -8.81 28.07 9.19
CA GLY A 532 -10.05 28.79 8.99
C GLY A 532 -11.10 28.03 8.18
N ASP A 533 -12.33 28.48 8.33
CA ASP A 533 -13.49 28.08 7.54
C ASP A 533 -14.13 29.28 6.79
N GLY A 534 -13.49 30.46 6.85
CA GLY A 534 -14.03 31.72 6.34
C GLY A 534 -15.01 32.42 7.28
N MET A 535 -15.27 31.88 8.47
CA MET A 535 -16.17 32.45 9.47
C MET A 535 -15.46 32.69 10.81
N VAL A 536 -14.59 31.77 11.21
CA VAL A 536 -13.85 31.85 12.47
C VAL A 536 -12.72 32.88 12.39
N SER A 537 -12.67 33.78 13.36
CA SER A 537 -11.61 34.79 13.47
C SER A 537 -10.68 34.48 14.63
N PHE A 538 -9.41 34.87 14.53
CA PHE A 538 -8.42 34.60 15.57
C PHE A 538 -7.78 35.90 16.09
N ASN A 539 -7.45 35.89 17.37
CA ASN A 539 -6.56 36.87 17.99
C ASN A 539 -5.33 36.17 18.56
N VAL A 540 -4.20 36.87 18.53
CA VAL A 540 -2.97 36.46 19.20
C VAL A 540 -2.62 37.46 20.28
N THR A 541 -2.17 36.97 21.43
CA THR A 541 -1.70 37.78 22.55
C THR A 541 -0.26 37.39 22.86
N LEU A 542 0.62 38.39 23.02
CA LEU A 542 1.96 38.17 23.55
C LEU A 542 1.88 38.06 25.08
N GLU A 543 2.10 36.85 25.61
CA GLU A 543 1.97 36.55 27.04
C GLU A 543 3.29 36.70 27.79
N ALA A 544 4.40 36.29 27.16
CA ALA A 544 5.73 36.47 27.73
C ALA A 544 6.79 36.65 26.63
N ALA A 545 7.85 37.37 26.97
CA ALA A 545 9.10 37.33 26.22
C ALA A 545 10.27 37.41 27.20
N THR A 546 11.07 36.36 27.28
CA THR A 546 12.29 36.31 28.08
C THR A 546 13.36 35.77 27.17
N THR A 547 14.06 36.70 26.53
CA THR A 547 15.02 36.41 25.48
C THR A 547 16.21 37.36 25.65
N SER A 548 17.38 36.92 25.20
CA SER A 548 18.57 37.77 25.12
C SER A 548 18.58 38.71 23.89
N TYR A 549 17.64 38.53 22.97
CA TYR A 549 17.54 39.25 21.70
C TYR A 549 16.28 40.13 21.62
N ARG A 550 16.35 41.21 20.83
CA ARG A 550 15.17 42.05 20.55
C ARG A 550 14.38 41.48 19.37
N ASN A 551 13.67 40.40 19.64
CA ASN A 551 12.96 39.62 18.62
C ASN A 551 11.75 40.38 18.06
N MET A 552 11.47 40.13 16.78
CA MET A 552 10.24 40.53 16.10
C MET A 552 9.40 39.28 15.83
N VAL A 553 8.08 39.40 15.89
CA VAL A 553 7.17 38.26 15.66
C VAL A 553 6.12 38.64 14.62
N GLY A 554 5.84 37.73 13.70
CA GLY A 554 4.82 37.90 12.67
C GLY A 554 4.03 36.64 12.40
N SER A 555 3.04 36.77 11.52
CA SER A 555 2.21 35.67 11.03
C SER A 555 2.16 35.63 9.52
N TYR A 556 1.74 34.49 8.99
CA TYR A 556 1.43 34.31 7.58
C TYR A 556 0.27 33.34 7.39
N ARG A 557 -0.33 33.37 6.20
CA ARG A 557 -1.35 32.42 5.78
C ARG A 557 -0.73 31.23 5.07
N ILE A 558 -1.32 30.07 5.26
CA ILE A 558 -0.94 28.83 4.60
C ILE A 558 -2.14 28.41 3.75
N ALA A 559 -2.03 28.49 2.44
CA ALA A 559 -3.07 27.98 1.56
C ALA A 559 -3.13 26.45 1.61
N ALA A 560 -4.22 25.86 1.10
CA ALA A 560 -4.42 24.42 1.08
C ALA A 560 -3.33 23.65 0.30
N ASP A 561 -2.64 24.31 -0.64
CA ASP A 561 -1.49 23.74 -1.38
C ASP A 561 -0.15 23.90 -0.65
N GLY A 562 -0.19 24.42 0.59
CA GLY A 562 0.97 24.68 1.44
C GLY A 562 1.69 26.00 1.16
N SER A 563 1.26 26.78 0.15
CA SER A 563 1.90 28.06 -0.18
C SER A 563 1.67 29.12 0.90
N ILE A 564 2.69 29.96 1.14
CA ILE A 564 2.64 31.03 2.13
C ILE A 564 2.22 32.36 1.48
N ALA A 565 1.25 33.04 2.09
CA ALA A 565 0.78 34.36 1.70
C ALA A 565 0.56 35.27 2.93
N ASP A 566 0.19 36.54 2.69
CA ASP A 566 -0.21 37.51 3.72
C ASP A 566 0.74 37.61 4.92
N VAL A 567 2.05 37.64 4.62
CA VAL A 567 3.10 37.79 5.64
C VAL A 567 3.00 39.17 6.27
N SER A 568 2.77 39.22 7.59
CA SER A 568 2.54 40.44 8.34
C SER A 568 3.28 40.42 9.67
N LEU A 569 3.76 41.58 10.11
CA LEU A 569 4.38 41.73 11.43
C LEU A 569 3.29 41.94 12.49
N LEU A 570 3.42 41.25 13.62
CA LEU A 570 2.48 41.35 14.74
C LEU A 570 3.07 42.21 15.86
N PHE A 571 4.36 42.02 16.15
CA PHE A 571 5.08 42.65 17.24
C PHE A 571 6.45 43.13 16.74
N ASP A 572 6.66 44.44 16.78
CA ASP A 572 7.89 45.11 16.29
C ASP A 572 9.08 44.87 17.23
N ASP A 573 8.83 44.72 18.53
CA ASP A 573 9.86 44.40 19.53
C ASP A 573 9.19 43.79 20.76
N VAL A 574 9.26 42.46 20.85
CA VAL A 574 8.62 41.69 21.93
C VAL A 574 9.15 42.08 23.32
N LEU A 575 10.38 42.59 23.47
CA LEU A 575 10.87 43.06 24.78
C LEU A 575 10.25 44.40 25.19
N SER A 576 9.80 45.21 24.23
CA SER A 576 9.09 46.46 24.51
C SER A 576 7.59 46.24 24.74
N GLU A 577 7.02 45.20 24.11
CA GLU A 577 5.58 44.90 24.09
C GLU A 577 5.17 43.85 25.13
N SER A 578 6.08 42.97 25.57
CA SER A 578 5.81 41.88 26.54
C SER A 578 5.39 42.35 27.92
N ALA A 579 5.72 43.59 28.32
CA ALA A 579 5.22 44.16 29.57
C ALA A 579 3.75 44.63 29.48
N ALA A 580 3.14 44.62 28.29
CA ALA A 580 1.85 45.27 28.02
C ALA A 580 0.69 44.35 27.60
N GLY A 581 0.89 43.04 27.42
CA GLY A 581 -0.18 42.10 27.02
C GLY A 581 -0.80 42.46 25.67
N GLY A 582 0.04 42.80 24.69
CA GLY A 582 -0.39 43.23 23.36
C GLY A 582 -1.18 42.13 22.66
N SER A 583 -2.41 42.44 22.24
CA SER A 583 -3.28 41.55 21.48
C SER A 583 -3.51 42.11 20.09
N MET A 584 -3.33 41.25 19.08
CA MET A 584 -3.42 41.59 17.66
C MET A 584 -4.44 40.68 16.98
N ALA A 585 -5.23 41.25 16.07
CA ALA A 585 -6.16 40.48 15.26
C ALA A 585 -5.40 39.75 14.15
N LEU A 586 -5.55 38.42 14.11
CA LEU A 586 -5.10 37.59 12.99
C LEU A 586 -6.17 37.52 11.89
N GLY A 587 -7.38 38.00 12.14
CA GLY A 587 -8.48 38.04 11.18
C GLY A 587 -9.13 36.69 10.92
N THR A 588 -9.88 36.59 9.82
CA THR A 588 -10.70 35.43 9.43
C THR A 588 -10.05 34.69 8.26
N PRO A 589 -9.26 33.62 8.50
CA PRO A 589 -8.76 32.79 7.41
C PRO A 589 -9.91 32.15 6.62
N GLY A 590 -9.73 32.04 5.31
CA GLY A 590 -10.67 31.36 4.41
C GLY A 590 -10.77 29.86 4.69
N ALA A 591 -11.72 29.19 4.04
CA ALA A 591 -11.91 27.76 4.22
C ALA A 591 -10.67 26.96 3.81
N GLY A 592 -10.13 26.17 4.75
CA GLY A 592 -8.91 25.38 4.56
C GLY A 592 -7.62 26.19 4.59
N GLU A 593 -7.68 27.48 4.89
CA GLU A 593 -6.50 28.35 5.03
C GLU A 593 -5.97 28.29 6.47
N GLY A 594 -4.70 27.93 6.63
CA GLY A 594 -4.02 27.86 7.93
C GLY A 594 -3.37 29.19 8.35
N ILE A 595 -3.05 29.31 9.63
CA ILE A 595 -2.22 30.37 10.20
C ILE A 595 -0.88 29.77 10.62
N GLY A 596 0.22 30.38 10.14
CA GLY A 596 1.56 30.14 10.65
C GLY A 596 2.15 31.39 11.28
N PHE A 597 3.16 31.17 12.12
CA PHE A 597 3.90 32.21 12.82
C PHE A 597 5.39 32.15 12.48
N PHE A 598 6.08 33.28 12.60
CA PHE A 598 7.52 33.37 12.48
C PHE A 598 8.12 34.36 13.49
N LEU A 599 9.36 34.09 13.88
CA LEU A 599 10.20 34.92 14.74
C LEU A 599 11.42 35.39 13.93
N VAL A 600 11.72 36.68 13.96
CA VAL A 600 12.97 37.24 13.41
C VAL A 600 13.90 37.55 14.57
N GLN A 601 14.95 36.74 14.70
CA GLN A 601 15.88 36.83 15.83
C GLN A 601 16.57 38.19 15.84
N ASN A 602 16.48 38.91 16.95
CA ASN A 602 17.06 40.25 17.12
C ASN A 602 16.62 41.28 16.05
N GLY A 603 15.49 41.03 15.37
CA GLY A 603 15.03 41.83 14.24
C GLY A 603 14.90 43.33 14.54
N ALA A 604 14.44 43.69 15.74
CA ALA A 604 14.28 45.09 16.13
C ALA A 604 15.61 45.84 16.32
N ALA A 605 16.70 45.13 16.56
CA ALA A 605 18.03 45.72 16.59
C ALA A 605 18.61 45.93 15.18
N PHE A 606 18.25 45.08 14.22
CA PHE A 606 18.75 45.15 12.85
C PHE A 606 17.94 46.09 11.95
N TYR A 607 16.61 46.09 12.10
CA TYR A 607 15.70 46.75 11.17
C TYR A 607 14.92 47.91 11.78
N GLU A 608 14.93 48.05 13.11
CA GLU A 608 14.12 49.00 13.89
C GLU A 608 12.60 48.78 13.77
N SER A 609 12.06 48.84 12.55
CA SER A 609 10.67 48.53 12.19
C SER A 609 10.62 47.99 10.77
N LEU A 610 9.66 47.11 10.46
CA LEU A 610 9.47 46.61 9.09
C LEU A 610 8.18 47.16 8.46
N PRO A 611 8.17 47.40 7.14
CA PRO A 611 6.97 47.80 6.40
C PRO A 611 5.99 46.62 6.21
N ASP A 612 4.71 46.92 6.00
CA ASP A 612 3.63 45.96 5.68
C ASP A 612 3.67 45.45 4.22
N ASP A 613 4.86 45.20 3.67
CA ASP A 613 5.07 44.70 2.30
C ASP A 613 5.94 43.43 2.26
N LEU A 614 5.77 42.59 3.29
CA LEU A 614 6.55 41.39 3.52
C LEU A 614 6.06 40.19 2.70
N SER A 615 7.00 39.32 2.38
CA SER A 615 6.79 38.02 1.73
C SER A 615 7.95 37.09 2.07
N PHE A 616 7.78 35.79 1.90
CA PHE A 616 8.92 34.87 1.93
C PHE A 616 9.26 34.40 0.52
N ARG A 617 10.56 34.22 0.26
CA ARG A 617 11.07 33.70 -1.02
C ARG A 617 12.02 32.54 -0.76
N ALA A 618 11.85 31.45 -1.51
CA ALA A 618 12.85 30.41 -1.59
C ALA A 618 14.05 30.92 -2.39
N ALA A 619 15.26 30.78 -1.84
CA ALA A 619 16.47 30.96 -2.63
C ALA A 619 16.60 29.71 -3.53
N ASP A 620 16.27 29.85 -4.81
CA ASP A 620 16.48 28.83 -5.84
C ASP A 620 15.77 27.46 -5.62
N GLY A 621 14.69 27.44 -4.84
CA GLY A 621 13.85 26.25 -4.62
C GLY A 621 14.23 25.40 -3.41
N ASP A 622 15.27 25.77 -2.67
CA ASP A 622 15.70 25.09 -1.44
C ASP A 622 15.59 25.99 -0.20
N THR A 623 15.43 25.37 0.98
CA THR A 623 15.48 26.00 2.30
C THR A 623 16.89 26.51 2.63
N PRO A 624 17.05 27.64 3.36
CA PRO A 624 16.02 28.35 4.12
C PRO A 624 15.30 29.45 3.31
N TRP A 625 14.05 29.70 3.70
CA TRP A 625 13.26 30.79 3.13
C TRP A 625 13.78 32.13 3.65
N VAL A 626 13.87 33.13 2.78
CA VAL A 626 14.35 34.47 3.12
C VAL A 626 13.16 35.41 3.23
N LEU A 627 13.08 36.16 4.33
CA LEU A 627 12.11 37.25 4.47
C LEU A 627 12.47 38.38 3.50
N HIS A 628 11.51 38.80 2.70
CA HIS A 628 11.66 39.81 1.66
C HIS A 628 10.65 40.94 1.88
N SER A 629 11.12 42.19 1.83
CA SER A 629 10.28 43.38 1.75
C SER A 629 10.32 43.95 0.34
N ALA A 630 9.17 44.29 -0.23
CA ALA A 630 9.11 44.90 -1.56
C ALA A 630 9.86 46.24 -1.63
N SER A 631 9.94 46.97 -0.52
CA SER A 631 10.62 48.26 -0.41
C SER A 631 12.07 48.18 0.05
N LEU A 632 12.44 47.18 0.87
CA LEU A 632 13.80 47.05 1.43
C LEU A 632 14.64 45.94 0.79
N GLY A 633 14.03 45.04 0.01
CA GLY A 633 14.68 43.88 -0.57
C GLY A 633 14.77 42.69 0.39
N ASP A 634 15.72 41.78 0.15
CA ASP A 634 15.93 40.58 0.97
C ASP A 634 16.55 40.95 2.33
N LEU A 635 15.88 40.56 3.42
CA LEU A 635 16.24 40.89 4.80
C LEU A 635 17.12 39.78 5.41
N THR A 636 18.40 39.79 5.05
CA THR A 636 19.38 38.74 5.40
C THR A 636 20.19 39.02 6.68
N GLY A 637 19.92 40.12 7.38
CA GLY A 637 20.66 40.56 8.56
C GLY A 637 20.31 39.80 9.85
N ALA A 638 19.22 39.03 9.86
CA ALA A 638 18.70 38.31 11.01
C ALA A 638 18.19 36.92 10.58
N ALA A 639 18.29 35.94 11.48
CA ALA A 639 17.69 34.63 11.28
C ALA A 639 16.17 34.70 11.41
N VAL A 640 15.46 33.84 10.67
CA VAL A 640 14.01 33.70 10.77
C VAL A 640 13.67 32.26 11.13
N PHE A 641 12.84 32.09 12.15
CA PHE A 641 12.35 30.81 12.62
C PHE A 641 10.84 30.73 12.43
N HIS A 642 10.37 29.64 11.84
CA HIS A 642 8.99 29.41 11.50
C HIS A 642 8.39 28.37 12.45
N SER A 643 7.12 28.54 12.77
CA SER A 643 6.29 27.52 13.44
C SER A 643 6.21 26.21 12.64
N LEU A 644 6.35 26.27 11.32
CA LEU A 644 6.37 25.11 10.44
C LEU A 644 7.81 24.63 10.19
N ALA A 645 8.12 23.42 10.66
CA ALA A 645 9.47 22.87 10.66
C ALA A 645 10.13 22.79 9.27
N ASN A 646 9.37 22.49 8.22
CA ASN A 646 9.85 22.39 6.85
C ASN A 646 10.37 23.72 6.26
N TYR A 647 10.07 24.86 6.89
CA TYR A 647 10.59 26.17 6.50
C TYR A 647 11.86 26.56 7.27
N ASN A 648 12.22 25.79 8.29
CA ASN A 648 13.42 26.03 9.10
C ASN A 648 14.65 25.30 8.54
N PRO A 649 15.87 25.84 8.76
CA PRO A 649 17.11 25.14 8.46
C PRO A 649 17.13 23.72 9.03
N GLY A 650 17.35 22.72 8.16
CA GLY A 650 17.44 21.31 8.58
C GLY A 650 16.13 20.70 9.07
N GLY A 651 14.97 21.33 8.84
CA GLY A 651 13.69 20.82 9.31
C GLY A 651 13.49 20.93 10.83
N SER A 652 14.22 21.84 11.50
CA SER A 652 14.15 21.96 12.96
C SER A 652 12.77 22.45 13.42
N VAL A 653 12.23 21.83 14.47
CA VAL A 653 11.04 22.32 15.16
C VAL A 653 11.47 23.48 16.08
N GLN A 654 10.91 24.66 15.83
CA GLN A 654 11.25 25.91 16.53
C GLN A 654 10.14 26.38 17.48
N VAL A 655 9.07 25.58 17.59
CA VAL A 655 7.96 25.84 18.48
C VAL A 655 7.54 24.58 19.20
N LEU A 656 7.07 24.73 20.43
CA LEU A 656 6.17 23.76 21.04
C LEU A 656 4.85 24.45 21.35
N SER A 657 3.79 23.66 21.50
CA SER A 657 2.48 24.18 21.84
C SER A 657 1.64 23.22 22.66
N GLY A 658 0.62 23.76 23.30
CA GLY A 658 -0.30 23.00 24.13
C GLY A 658 -1.37 23.91 24.72
N LEU A 659 -2.13 23.36 25.67
CA LEU A 659 -3.15 24.10 26.41
C LEU A 659 -2.64 24.53 27.79
N GLN A 660 -3.33 25.47 28.42
CA GLN A 660 -3.27 25.63 29.87
C GLN A 660 -4.48 24.97 30.53
N SER A 661 -4.31 24.50 31.77
CA SER A 661 -5.39 23.88 32.53
C SER A 661 -6.59 24.83 32.68
N GLY A 662 -7.72 24.46 32.08
CA GLY A 662 -8.97 25.23 32.13
C GLY A 662 -9.08 26.35 31.09
N ASP A 663 -8.16 26.37 30.11
CA ASP A 663 -8.17 27.27 28.95
C ASP A 663 -8.34 26.44 27.67
N GLU A 664 -9.08 26.96 26.70
CA GLU A 664 -9.26 26.35 25.36
C GLU A 664 -8.34 27.02 24.31
N ASP A 665 -7.60 28.05 24.72
CA ASP A 665 -6.67 28.75 23.84
C ASP A 665 -5.41 27.92 23.59
N LEU A 666 -4.89 28.00 22.37
CA LEU A 666 -3.62 27.38 22.01
C LEU A 666 -2.47 28.29 22.45
N TRP A 667 -1.57 27.74 23.24
CA TRP A 667 -0.33 28.42 23.65
C TRP A 667 0.83 27.92 22.82
N ILE A 668 1.69 28.82 22.34
CA ILE A 668 2.89 28.52 21.54
C ILE A 668 4.10 29.15 22.21
N GLY A 669 5.12 28.33 22.52
CA GLY A 669 6.46 28.78 22.91
C GLY A 669 7.41 28.70 21.74
N PHE A 670 8.16 29.77 21.48
CA PHE A 670 9.20 29.83 20.45
C PHE A 670 10.59 29.68 21.06
N GLU A 671 11.44 28.95 20.35
CA GLU A 671 12.89 28.98 20.50
C GLU A 671 13.47 30.04 19.54
N ASP A 672 14.50 30.76 19.99
CA ASP A 672 15.19 31.76 19.18
C ASP A 672 16.61 31.37 18.74
N LEU A 673 17.04 30.11 18.96
CA LEU A 673 18.34 29.59 18.53
C LEU A 673 18.25 28.30 17.70
N ILE A 674 19.25 28.12 16.82
CA ILE A 674 19.49 26.86 16.10
C ILE A 674 20.88 26.31 16.44
N GLY A 675 20.96 25.00 16.68
CA GLY A 675 22.21 24.24 16.67
C GLY A 675 22.79 23.95 18.05
N ALA A 676 24.12 23.76 18.14
CA ALA A 676 24.82 23.31 19.35
C ALA A 676 24.80 24.29 20.55
N ILE A 677 24.21 25.47 20.35
CA ILE A 677 24.05 26.52 21.36
C ILE A 677 22.57 26.82 21.68
N SER A 678 21.61 26.11 21.05
CA SER A 678 20.21 26.16 21.45
C SER A 678 20.06 25.53 22.83
N ASP A 679 19.35 26.21 23.71
CA ASP A 679 19.00 25.74 25.04
C ASP A 679 17.67 24.99 25.08
N ASN A 680 16.88 25.05 23.99
CA ASN A 680 15.63 24.31 23.80
C ASN A 680 14.67 24.54 24.97
N ASP A 681 14.56 25.78 25.45
CA ASP A 681 13.64 26.14 26.52
C ASP A 681 12.31 26.71 25.99
N PHE A 682 12.32 27.17 24.72
CA PHE A 682 11.18 27.72 23.99
C PHE A 682 10.41 28.84 24.71
N GLN A 683 11.07 29.51 25.64
CA GLN A 683 10.45 30.53 26.49
C GLN A 683 10.68 31.95 25.95
N ASP A 684 11.51 32.09 24.90
CA ASP A 684 11.91 33.34 24.28
C ASP A 684 10.72 34.23 23.93
N VAL A 685 9.69 33.62 23.34
CA VAL A 685 8.40 34.24 23.07
C VAL A 685 7.30 33.23 23.34
N VAL A 686 6.34 33.61 24.18
CA VAL A 686 5.14 32.83 24.44
C VAL A 686 3.93 33.60 23.92
N LEU A 687 3.22 32.97 22.98
CA LEU A 687 2.00 33.49 22.37
C LEU A 687 0.81 32.68 22.84
N ARG A 688 -0.33 33.36 23.02
CA ARG A 688 -1.63 32.71 23.21
C ARG A 688 -2.56 33.06 22.06
N ILE A 689 -3.17 32.06 21.46
CA ILE A 689 -4.03 32.18 20.30
C ILE A 689 -5.45 31.81 20.72
N HIS A 690 -6.35 32.77 20.57
CA HIS A 690 -7.75 32.65 20.94
C HIS A 690 -8.62 32.67 19.69
N GLU A 691 -9.54 31.72 19.63
CA GLU A 691 -10.63 31.74 18.66
C GLU A 691 -11.67 32.78 19.09
N THR A 692 -11.84 33.84 18.30
CA THR A 692 -12.85 34.87 18.55
C THR A 692 -14.15 34.51 17.81
N GLU A 693 -15.18 34.12 18.58
CA GLU A 693 -16.48 33.75 18.02
C GLU A 693 -17.10 34.88 17.17
N THR A 694 -17.55 34.54 15.97
CA THR A 694 -18.73 35.18 15.37
C THR A 694 -19.92 34.25 15.56
N LEU A 695 -20.57 34.36 16.72
CA LEU A 695 -21.89 33.78 16.95
C LEU A 695 -22.86 34.25 15.86
N LEU A 696 -23.31 33.31 15.02
CA LEU A 696 -24.64 33.38 14.44
C LEU A 696 -25.43 32.23 15.04
N GLY A 697 -26.23 32.58 16.06
CA GLY A 697 -27.10 31.65 16.77
C GLY A 697 -28.40 31.32 16.06
#